data_AF-A0A9D2E3J4-F1
#
_entry.id   AF-A0A9D2E3J4-F1
#
_cell.length_a   1.000
_cell.length_b   1.000
_cell.length_c   1.000
_cell.angle_alpha   90.00
_cell.angle_beta   90.00
_cell.angle_gamma   90.00
#
_symmetry.space_group_name_H-M   'P 1'
#
loop_
_entity.id
_entity.type
_entity.pdbx_description
1 polymer ?
#
loop_
_entity_poly.entity_id
_entity_poly.type
_entity_poly.pdbx_seq_one_letter_code
_entity_poly.pdbx_strand_id
1 'polypeptide(L)'
;MPTEYDALTMTGSGGAVSFALTKISADKMPETINGESGHHICYVKVLTELIARELTRQTGRYGLDEEKIGQIALASCLHDIGKSRIPQAILEKRGVLTPVEYDIVKKHTTLGGELIDRFGASLDPQIRAYARDVCLFHHERFDGTGYPHGLKGSDIPIWAQIVSIADAYEAITSERSYKKALSRDVALEMISNGMCGVFDPLLVQCLIRVADHRHLEDIRSSLMTSRALHIDPYALPPKKVLLMGNLRYVTPQFLEDSFPGAHISVIGKCAQDPGRGVKVYDAEAPNYKAILGTYDFDLIIYFSNELTYDTIAPSDTETLRQVMKAGKYLAGETKFLYLSSLDAAFDGSSDRGIIAAAKENVCLYWARQNHINLKIVRIPYLYNGAAEDDFLHDLFQEMRTRRTVRLRESESSELHFLSLSDLSALIVRLADSWAPGEGILTVNDDFHITFGQLCKELAPLAPGVTFDFTGKNPPKRLELKNTALKQQYSWFAAVSLLTDLPDEYQAYQASLGPRRSLWKKLAALLGRHSTPLRIAETALLFLLCEFLVRLTDSALFFSLVDFRLAYIVIIATLYGLPYGMSAAALCSLSWITAKVLDGTSWLTLFYEPTNWLTFIFFFLVGGICGYVKLKKDDQIRFTTEENRLLEAKLAFTRQIYEDTFREKQDLKKQIIGSKDSFGKIFDITRQLNTVDSRELYLKIVDSFEGILENKTLSVYSISQDSGFGRLEVASRSIMHDVSRSISLDTYAPVMEAVNKDEVWRNTHFLPNMPMFACGIRQGDKPLLLIFIWSAQTHQRSLYYVNLFRILCDLTQMSFIRAHDYSRDMHDRQYVGHTVLQNAATFRNSLHVFRELEERRVFQFLQLKVDAGGRSQEELSKLLARCVRTNDVAGLLEDGSVWLLLSQAGEEDLKFILPRFERLGLSAQVTPVPDPGELPAAPVTAGPAPEKAAPEAAPSAAAEEKPPRTPPAKTPKAPVKKPAPPPARRRAKAAKSASGLLELLDQLLGGRR
;
A
#
# COMPACT_ATOMS: atom_id res chain seq x y z
N MET A 1 -27.24 13.01 -24.66
CA MET A 1 -26.38 11.94 -24.11
C MET A 1 -27.07 10.62 -24.38
N PRO A 2 -26.45 9.64 -25.04
CA PRO A 2 -27.05 8.31 -25.14
C PRO A 2 -27.12 7.70 -23.72
N THR A 3 -28.33 7.40 -23.27
CA THR A 3 -28.60 6.70 -21.99
C THR A 3 -28.37 5.19 -22.10
N GLU A 4 -28.16 4.70 -23.34
CA GLU A 4 -27.98 3.30 -23.70
C GLU A 4 -26.78 3.14 -24.63
N TYR A 5 -26.02 2.06 -24.43
CA TYR A 5 -24.89 1.65 -25.25
C TYR A 5 -25.20 0.31 -25.92
N ASP A 6 -24.93 0.20 -27.22
CA ASP A 6 -24.99 -1.07 -27.94
C ASP A 6 -23.64 -1.79 -27.83
N ALA A 7 -23.65 -3.05 -27.37
CA ALA A 7 -22.47 -3.90 -27.31
C ALA A 7 -22.78 -5.32 -27.77
N LEU A 8 -21.81 -5.98 -28.41
CA LEU A 8 -21.90 -7.41 -28.73
C LEU A 8 -21.52 -8.22 -27.49
N THR A 9 -22.45 -9.04 -27.00
CA THR A 9 -22.25 -9.91 -25.84
C THR A 9 -22.29 -11.38 -26.25
N MET A 10 -21.43 -12.17 -25.62
CA MET A 10 -21.44 -13.62 -25.74
C MET A 10 -22.46 -14.21 -24.75
N THR A 11 -23.37 -15.05 -25.25
CA THR A 11 -24.43 -15.69 -24.48
C THR A 11 -24.33 -17.23 -24.60
N GLY A 12 -24.43 -17.94 -23.46
CA GLY A 12 -24.51 -19.41 -23.45
C GLY A 12 -24.00 -20.10 -22.17
N SER A 13 -24.69 -21.15 -21.74
CA SER A 13 -24.21 -22.17 -20.80
C SER A 13 -24.36 -23.56 -21.46
N GLY A 14 -23.36 -24.44 -21.33
CA GLY A 14 -23.48 -25.83 -21.78
C GLY A 14 -23.43 -26.07 -23.31
N GLY A 15 -22.36 -25.64 -23.98
CA GLY A 15 -21.98 -26.16 -25.31
C GLY A 15 -22.49 -25.39 -26.54
N ALA A 16 -23.48 -24.50 -26.39
CA ALA A 16 -23.93 -23.59 -27.45
C ALA A 16 -23.58 -22.14 -27.07
N VAL A 17 -22.56 -21.58 -27.72
CA VAL A 17 -22.12 -20.18 -27.56
C VAL A 17 -22.63 -19.38 -28.76
N SER A 18 -23.30 -18.26 -28.52
CA SER A 18 -23.78 -17.33 -29.55
C SER A 18 -23.48 -15.87 -29.21
N PHE A 19 -23.40 -15.03 -30.23
CA PHE A 19 -23.25 -13.58 -30.06
C PHE A 19 -24.55 -12.85 -30.31
N ALA A 20 -24.89 -11.90 -29.44
CA ALA A 20 -26.09 -11.08 -29.55
C ALA A 20 -25.78 -9.59 -29.33
N LEU A 21 -26.47 -8.72 -30.07
CA LEU A 21 -26.47 -7.29 -29.82
C LEU A 21 -27.29 -7.00 -28.57
N THR A 22 -26.67 -6.39 -27.55
CA THR A 22 -27.31 -6.06 -26.28
C THR A 22 -27.27 -4.56 -26.05
N LYS A 23 -28.40 -3.99 -25.66
CA LYS A 23 -28.51 -2.62 -25.17
C LYS A 23 -28.24 -2.57 -23.67
N ILE A 24 -27.29 -1.75 -23.28
CA ILE A 24 -26.82 -1.60 -21.89
C ILE A 24 -27.07 -0.17 -21.45
N SER A 25 -27.90 0.05 -20.43
CA SER A 25 -28.07 1.40 -19.89
C SER A 25 -26.90 1.78 -19.00
N ALA A 26 -26.53 3.07 -19.03
CA ALA A 26 -25.35 3.58 -18.31
C ALA A 26 -25.40 3.33 -16.79
N ASP A 27 -26.61 3.36 -16.24
CA ASP A 27 -26.97 3.11 -14.84
C ASP A 27 -27.00 1.63 -14.44
N LYS A 28 -26.92 0.70 -15.41
CA LYS A 28 -26.88 -0.76 -15.20
C LYS A 28 -25.73 -1.40 -15.98
N MET A 29 -24.57 -0.76 -16.01
CA MET A 29 -23.39 -1.32 -16.69
C MET A 29 -22.93 -2.61 -15.97
N PRO A 30 -22.86 -3.77 -16.66
CA PRO A 30 -22.35 -4.99 -16.06
C PRO A 30 -20.86 -4.87 -15.75
N GLU A 31 -20.41 -5.50 -14.65
CA GLU A 31 -19.00 -5.48 -14.24
C GLU A 31 -18.08 -6.04 -15.34
N THR A 32 -18.54 -7.11 -16.01
CA THR A 32 -17.81 -7.72 -17.12
C THR A 32 -18.70 -7.97 -18.34
N ILE A 33 -18.12 -7.81 -19.53
CA ILE A 33 -18.67 -8.18 -20.84
C ILE A 33 -17.58 -8.99 -21.55
N ASN A 34 -17.91 -10.19 -22.04
CA ASN A 34 -16.97 -11.06 -22.77
C ASN A 34 -15.64 -11.37 -22.03
N GLY A 35 -15.63 -11.29 -20.70
CA GLY A 35 -14.43 -11.48 -19.86
C GLY A 35 -13.58 -10.23 -19.65
N GLU A 36 -14.01 -9.07 -20.17
CA GLU A 36 -13.38 -7.75 -19.97
C GLU A 36 -14.31 -6.81 -19.20
N SER A 37 -13.78 -5.69 -18.71
CA SER A 37 -14.63 -4.67 -18.06
C SER A 37 -15.68 -4.14 -19.03
N GLY A 38 -16.95 -4.08 -18.60
CA GLY A 38 -18.04 -3.57 -19.43
C GLY A 38 -17.81 -2.11 -19.89
N HIS A 39 -17.18 -1.30 -19.03
CA HIS A 39 -16.79 0.07 -19.33
C HIS A 39 -15.70 0.15 -20.39
N HIS A 40 -14.68 -0.70 -20.29
CA HIS A 40 -13.58 -0.78 -21.27
C HIS A 40 -14.13 -1.08 -22.67
N ILE A 41 -14.99 -2.10 -22.79
CA ILE A 41 -15.61 -2.45 -24.08
C ILE A 41 -16.44 -1.31 -24.67
N CYS A 42 -17.27 -0.65 -23.86
CA CYS A 42 -18.08 0.47 -24.32
C CYS A 42 -17.20 1.67 -24.74
N TYR A 43 -16.13 1.95 -23.99
CA TYR A 43 -15.24 3.08 -24.27
C TYR A 43 -14.43 2.86 -25.55
N VAL A 44 -13.83 1.66 -25.72
CA VAL A 44 -13.08 1.30 -26.94
C VAL A 44 -13.98 1.37 -28.17
N LYS A 45 -15.23 0.91 -28.08
CA LYS A 45 -16.22 1.04 -29.16
C LYS A 45 -16.43 2.48 -29.59
N VAL A 46 -16.75 3.36 -28.64
CA VAL A 46 -17.06 4.76 -28.97
C VAL A 46 -15.81 5.46 -29.51
N LEU A 47 -14.65 5.20 -28.92
CA LEU A 47 -13.39 5.79 -29.38
C LEU A 47 -13.04 5.31 -30.80
N THR A 48 -13.23 4.03 -31.10
CA THR A 48 -13.07 3.45 -32.45
C THR A 48 -13.98 4.16 -33.46
N GLU A 49 -15.25 4.38 -33.11
CA GLU A 49 -16.22 5.08 -33.97
C GLU A 49 -15.77 6.53 -34.27
N LEU A 50 -15.31 7.26 -33.25
CA LEU A 50 -14.85 8.65 -33.41
C LEU A 50 -13.57 8.75 -34.24
N ILE A 51 -12.60 7.87 -34.00
CA ILE A 51 -11.35 7.84 -34.77
C ILE A 51 -11.63 7.49 -36.24
N ALA A 52 -12.51 6.52 -36.50
CA ALA A 52 -12.88 6.14 -37.87
C ALA A 52 -13.57 7.29 -38.62
N ARG A 53 -14.48 8.02 -37.96
CA ARG A 53 -15.12 9.21 -38.56
C ARG A 53 -14.11 10.32 -38.86
N GLU A 54 -13.19 10.58 -37.94
CA GLU A 54 -12.16 11.60 -38.15
C GLU A 54 -11.19 11.20 -39.28
N LEU A 55 -10.87 9.92 -39.39
CA LEU A 55 -10.06 9.39 -40.49
C LEU A 55 -10.73 9.64 -41.85
N THR A 56 -12.03 9.37 -41.99
CA THR A 56 -12.78 9.63 -43.23
C THR A 56 -12.82 11.12 -43.59
N ARG A 57 -12.82 12.02 -42.59
CA ARG A 57 -12.71 13.47 -42.83
C ARG A 57 -11.33 13.89 -43.34
N GLN A 58 -10.28 13.25 -42.85
CA GLN A 58 -8.91 13.56 -43.27
C GLN A 58 -8.53 12.91 -44.61
N THR A 59 -9.10 11.74 -44.92
CA THR A 59 -8.80 11.04 -46.16
C THR A 59 -9.95 10.15 -46.65
N GLY A 60 -10.23 10.18 -47.95
CA GLY A 60 -11.16 9.27 -48.61
C GLY A 60 -10.56 7.91 -49.01
N ARG A 61 -9.28 7.66 -48.71
CA ARG A 61 -8.50 6.50 -49.21
C ARG A 61 -9.11 5.14 -48.83
N TYR A 62 -9.77 5.05 -47.69
CA TYR A 62 -10.19 3.76 -47.10
C TYR A 62 -11.65 3.39 -47.37
N GLY A 63 -12.45 4.27 -48.01
CA GLY A 63 -13.83 3.97 -48.41
C GLY A 63 -14.74 3.55 -47.24
N LEU A 64 -14.55 4.15 -46.06
CA LEU A 64 -15.35 3.91 -44.86
C LEU A 64 -16.58 4.84 -44.86
N ASP A 65 -17.75 4.27 -45.09
CA ASP A 65 -19.05 4.92 -44.89
C ASP A 65 -19.56 4.73 -43.45
N GLU A 66 -20.64 5.44 -43.08
CA GLU A 66 -21.19 5.38 -41.72
C GLU A 66 -21.67 3.97 -41.31
N GLU A 67 -22.14 3.16 -42.27
CA GLU A 67 -22.54 1.78 -42.01
C GLU A 67 -21.33 0.92 -41.63
N LYS A 68 -20.25 0.96 -42.41
CA LYS A 68 -19.00 0.27 -42.09
C LYS A 68 -18.38 0.75 -40.79
N ILE A 69 -18.42 2.06 -40.52
CA ILE A 69 -17.93 2.63 -39.26
C ILE A 69 -18.69 2.03 -38.07
N GLY A 70 -20.03 1.96 -38.15
CA GLY A 70 -20.86 1.34 -37.12
C GLY A 70 -20.55 -0.15 -36.93
N GLN A 71 -20.37 -0.90 -38.01
CA GLN A 71 -20.00 -2.31 -37.98
C GLN A 71 -18.60 -2.55 -37.36
N ILE A 72 -17.61 -1.71 -37.71
CA ILE A 72 -16.25 -1.76 -37.14
C ILE A 72 -16.29 -1.44 -35.63
N ALA A 73 -17.07 -0.43 -35.23
CA ALA A 73 -17.25 -0.07 -33.83
C ALA A 73 -17.87 -1.24 -33.04
N LEU A 74 -18.91 -1.91 -33.57
CA LEU A 74 -19.48 -3.11 -32.95
C LEU A 74 -18.48 -4.27 -32.88
N ALA A 75 -17.72 -4.50 -33.95
CA ALA A 75 -16.68 -5.54 -33.97
C ALA A 75 -15.59 -5.32 -32.91
N SER A 76 -15.26 -4.06 -32.59
CA SER A 76 -14.29 -3.74 -31.55
C SER A 76 -14.68 -4.24 -30.15
N CYS A 77 -15.97 -4.47 -29.87
CA CYS A 77 -16.42 -5.04 -28.59
C CYS A 77 -15.91 -6.47 -28.32
N LEU A 78 -15.41 -7.14 -29.36
CA LEU A 78 -14.93 -8.52 -29.30
C LEU A 78 -13.39 -8.63 -29.35
N HIS A 79 -12.66 -7.51 -29.44
CA HIS A 79 -11.21 -7.51 -29.71
C HIS A 79 -10.40 -8.42 -28.76
N ASP A 80 -10.81 -8.46 -27.49
CA ASP A 80 -10.12 -9.18 -26.42
C ASP A 80 -10.83 -10.47 -25.96
N ILE A 81 -11.84 -10.94 -26.70
CA ILE A 81 -12.65 -12.09 -26.29
C ILE A 81 -11.83 -13.36 -26.05
N GLY A 82 -10.68 -13.49 -26.73
CA GLY A 82 -9.78 -14.63 -26.54
C GLY A 82 -9.17 -14.72 -25.14
N LYS A 83 -9.20 -13.65 -24.34
CA LYS A 83 -8.78 -13.69 -22.93
C LYS A 83 -9.64 -14.63 -22.10
N SER A 84 -10.89 -14.88 -22.50
CA SER A 84 -11.75 -15.91 -21.88
C SER A 84 -11.15 -17.34 -21.93
N ARG A 85 -10.16 -17.57 -22.80
CA ARG A 85 -9.44 -18.85 -22.94
C ARG A 85 -8.06 -18.84 -22.31
N ILE A 86 -7.61 -17.71 -21.77
CA ILE A 86 -6.36 -17.60 -21.04
C ILE A 86 -6.59 -17.97 -19.56
N PRO A 87 -5.70 -18.73 -18.91
CA PRO A 87 -5.86 -19.08 -17.50
C PRO A 87 -6.00 -17.84 -16.60
N GLN A 88 -7.07 -17.80 -15.80
CA GLN A 88 -7.39 -16.68 -14.90
C GLN A 88 -6.24 -16.34 -13.95
N ALA A 89 -5.51 -17.35 -13.44
CA ALA A 89 -4.33 -17.14 -12.60
C ALA A 89 -3.19 -16.36 -13.27
N ILE A 90 -3.11 -16.36 -14.61
CA ILE A 90 -2.15 -15.56 -15.37
C ILE A 90 -2.69 -14.14 -15.59
N LEU A 91 -3.97 -13.99 -15.95
CA LEU A 91 -4.61 -12.69 -16.17
C LEU A 91 -4.67 -11.84 -14.90
N GLU A 92 -4.93 -12.47 -13.74
CA GLU A 92 -5.04 -11.80 -12.44
C GLU A 92 -3.69 -11.67 -11.71
N LYS A 93 -2.58 -12.07 -12.35
CA LYS A 93 -1.27 -12.08 -11.73
C LYS A 93 -0.84 -10.66 -11.37
N ARG A 94 -0.64 -10.44 -10.06
CA ARG A 94 -0.26 -9.14 -9.48
C ARG A 94 1.22 -8.76 -9.68
N GLY A 95 1.95 -9.32 -10.65
CA GLY A 95 3.38 -9.05 -10.87
C GLY A 95 3.75 -9.19 -12.34
N VAL A 96 4.98 -8.83 -12.72
CA VAL A 96 5.42 -8.92 -14.13
C VAL A 96 5.23 -10.35 -14.64
N LEU A 97 4.61 -10.48 -15.81
CA LEU A 97 4.49 -11.75 -16.50
C LEU A 97 5.89 -12.22 -16.88
N THR A 98 6.22 -13.47 -16.54
CA THR A 98 7.42 -14.12 -17.07
C THR A 98 7.32 -14.19 -18.60
N PRO A 99 8.43 -14.30 -19.34
CA PRO A 99 8.39 -14.42 -20.80
C PRO A 99 7.43 -15.51 -21.29
N VAL A 100 7.39 -16.65 -20.60
CA VAL A 100 6.50 -17.78 -20.90
C VAL A 100 5.03 -17.41 -20.67
N GLU A 101 4.71 -16.77 -19.55
CA GLU A 101 3.34 -16.31 -19.27
C GLU A 101 2.89 -15.22 -20.24
N TYR A 102 3.80 -14.32 -20.62
CA TYR A 102 3.52 -13.29 -21.61
C TYR A 102 3.22 -13.91 -22.98
N ASP A 103 4.00 -14.91 -23.40
CA ASP A 103 3.72 -15.67 -24.63
C ASP A 103 2.41 -16.46 -24.57
N ILE A 104 1.97 -16.90 -23.39
CA ILE A 104 0.63 -17.47 -23.20
C ILE A 104 -0.44 -16.39 -23.40
N VAL A 105 -0.28 -15.21 -22.78
CA VAL A 105 -1.24 -14.11 -22.92
C VAL A 105 -1.36 -13.67 -24.38
N LYS A 106 -0.27 -13.54 -25.15
CA LYS A 106 -0.32 -13.18 -26.59
C LYS A 106 -1.27 -14.04 -27.41
N LYS A 107 -1.48 -15.31 -27.02
CA LYS A 107 -2.37 -16.25 -27.72
C LYS A 107 -3.84 -15.83 -27.69
N HIS A 108 -4.25 -14.88 -26.84
CA HIS A 108 -5.62 -14.37 -26.84
C HIS A 108 -6.03 -13.83 -28.22
N THR A 109 -5.10 -13.28 -29.00
CA THR A 109 -5.36 -12.83 -30.38
C THR A 109 -5.84 -13.99 -31.27
N THR A 110 -5.01 -15.05 -31.37
CA THR A 110 -5.31 -16.25 -32.15
C THR A 110 -6.53 -17.01 -31.63
N LEU A 111 -6.67 -17.13 -30.30
CA LEU A 111 -7.81 -17.81 -29.67
C LEU A 111 -9.11 -17.02 -29.88
N GLY A 112 -9.04 -15.69 -29.89
CA GLY A 112 -10.16 -14.81 -30.23
C GLY A 112 -10.63 -15.04 -31.67
N GLY A 113 -9.69 -15.06 -32.62
CA GLY A 113 -10.00 -15.38 -34.02
C GLY A 113 -10.66 -16.76 -34.19
N GLU A 114 -10.16 -17.78 -33.49
CA GLU A 114 -10.77 -19.13 -33.49
C GLU A 114 -12.18 -19.15 -32.90
N LEU A 115 -12.45 -18.35 -31.86
CA LEU A 115 -13.79 -18.22 -31.28
C LEU A 115 -14.77 -17.58 -32.26
N ILE A 116 -14.35 -16.55 -32.99
CA ILE A 116 -15.18 -15.92 -34.02
C ILE A 116 -15.43 -16.90 -35.18
N ASP A 117 -14.42 -17.64 -35.62
CA ASP A 117 -14.57 -18.63 -36.70
C ASP A 117 -15.54 -19.77 -36.30
N ARG A 118 -15.50 -20.19 -35.03
CA ARG A 118 -16.33 -21.32 -34.53
C ARG A 118 -17.75 -20.93 -34.14
N PHE A 119 -17.93 -19.77 -33.51
CA PHE A 119 -19.20 -19.37 -32.87
C PHE A 119 -19.80 -18.09 -33.45
N GLY A 120 -19.08 -17.39 -34.34
CA GLY A 120 -19.52 -16.14 -34.95
C GLY A 120 -20.59 -16.30 -36.02
N ALA A 121 -21.12 -17.49 -36.27
CA ALA A 121 -22.13 -17.73 -37.31
C ALA A 121 -23.44 -16.94 -37.10
N SER A 122 -23.74 -16.53 -35.87
CA SER A 122 -24.89 -15.68 -35.54
C SER A 122 -24.67 -14.20 -35.82
N LEU A 123 -23.44 -13.77 -36.07
CA LEU A 123 -23.11 -12.38 -36.40
C LEU A 123 -23.39 -12.11 -37.89
N ASP A 124 -23.69 -10.85 -38.19
CA ASP A 124 -23.65 -10.37 -39.57
C ASP A 124 -22.30 -10.74 -40.23
N PRO A 125 -22.29 -11.23 -41.50
CA PRO A 125 -21.07 -11.71 -42.14
C PRO A 125 -19.93 -10.67 -42.19
N GLN A 126 -20.28 -9.38 -42.32
CA GLN A 126 -19.30 -8.30 -42.40
C GLN A 126 -18.77 -7.93 -41.00
N ILE A 127 -19.65 -7.84 -39.99
CA ILE A 127 -19.24 -7.68 -38.59
C ILE A 127 -18.33 -8.84 -38.15
N ARG A 128 -18.67 -10.07 -38.54
CA ARG A 128 -17.87 -11.28 -38.26
C ARG A 128 -16.47 -11.17 -38.87
N ALA A 129 -16.37 -10.72 -40.13
CA ALA A 129 -15.09 -10.54 -40.80
C ALA A 129 -14.22 -9.49 -40.08
N TYR A 130 -14.79 -8.33 -39.74
CA TYR A 130 -14.08 -7.30 -38.97
C TYR A 130 -13.67 -7.80 -37.59
N ALA A 131 -14.57 -8.45 -36.85
CA ALA A 131 -14.29 -8.94 -35.49
C ALA A 131 -13.15 -9.97 -35.50
N ARG A 132 -13.14 -10.86 -36.49
CA ARG A 132 -12.06 -11.84 -36.68
C ARG A 132 -10.71 -11.15 -36.90
N ASP A 133 -10.65 -10.20 -37.81
CA ASP A 133 -9.42 -9.46 -38.12
C ASP A 133 -8.96 -8.58 -36.96
N VAL A 134 -9.89 -7.93 -36.26
CA VAL A 134 -9.59 -7.16 -35.05
C VAL A 134 -8.96 -8.08 -33.99
N CYS A 135 -9.57 -9.23 -33.68
CA CYS A 135 -9.01 -10.18 -32.72
C CYS A 135 -7.57 -10.59 -33.09
N LEU A 136 -7.32 -10.86 -34.38
CA LEU A 136 -6.02 -11.32 -34.85
C LEU A 136 -4.97 -10.21 -34.90
N PHE A 137 -5.33 -8.99 -35.30
CA PHE A 137 -4.35 -8.00 -35.74
C PHE A 137 -4.31 -6.71 -34.91
N HIS A 138 -5.17 -6.50 -33.91
CA HIS A 138 -5.13 -5.27 -33.10
C HIS A 138 -3.84 -5.12 -32.27
N HIS A 139 -3.05 -6.18 -32.08
CA HIS A 139 -1.72 -6.11 -31.48
C HIS A 139 -0.55 -6.08 -32.48
N GLU A 140 -0.83 -6.03 -33.78
CA GLU A 140 0.16 -5.70 -34.79
C GLU A 140 0.59 -4.23 -34.65
N ARG A 141 1.78 -3.88 -35.17
CA ARG A 141 2.34 -2.53 -35.09
C ARG A 141 2.79 -2.07 -36.45
N PHE A 142 2.65 -0.77 -36.73
CA PHE A 142 2.86 -0.21 -38.07
C PHE A 142 4.27 -0.44 -38.61
N ASP A 143 5.26 -0.58 -37.73
CA ASP A 143 6.66 -0.84 -38.06
C ASP A 143 7.02 -2.34 -38.24
N GLY A 144 6.09 -3.25 -37.93
CA GLY A 144 6.27 -4.71 -38.00
C GLY A 144 6.75 -5.37 -36.70
N THR A 145 6.81 -4.63 -35.58
CA THR A 145 7.26 -5.18 -34.28
C THR A 145 6.15 -5.89 -33.48
N GLY A 146 4.92 -5.88 -33.99
CA GLY A 146 3.74 -6.46 -33.36
C GLY A 146 3.63 -7.98 -33.52
N TYR A 147 2.49 -8.52 -33.07
CA TYR A 147 2.18 -9.95 -33.09
C TYR A 147 0.70 -10.15 -33.46
N PRO A 148 0.28 -11.36 -33.91
CA PRO A 148 1.02 -12.63 -33.99
C PRO A 148 1.80 -12.89 -35.29
N HIS A 149 1.58 -12.12 -36.37
CA HIS A 149 2.14 -12.34 -37.70
C HIS A 149 3.26 -11.37 -38.08
N GLY A 150 3.43 -10.26 -37.36
CA GLY A 150 4.46 -9.25 -37.64
C GLY A 150 4.17 -8.46 -38.92
N LEU A 151 2.90 -8.16 -39.15
CA LEU A 151 2.43 -7.40 -40.32
C LEU A 151 2.92 -5.95 -40.25
N LYS A 152 3.15 -5.32 -41.40
CA LYS A 152 3.74 -3.98 -41.47
C LYS A 152 2.89 -3.02 -42.33
N GLY A 153 2.73 -1.79 -41.85
CA GLY A 153 2.06 -0.73 -42.59
C GLY A 153 0.66 -1.11 -43.07
N SER A 154 0.44 -1.04 -44.38
CA SER A 154 -0.85 -1.34 -45.03
C SER A 154 -1.24 -2.82 -45.05
N ASP A 155 -0.35 -3.72 -44.65
CA ASP A 155 -0.69 -5.15 -44.53
C ASP A 155 -1.59 -5.41 -43.31
N ILE A 156 -1.64 -4.47 -42.35
CA ILE A 156 -2.58 -4.51 -41.23
C ILE A 156 -3.91 -3.87 -41.70
N PRO A 157 -5.05 -4.56 -41.59
CA PRO A 157 -6.33 -3.98 -41.99
C PRO A 157 -6.65 -2.69 -41.23
N ILE A 158 -7.19 -1.68 -41.91
CA ILE A 158 -7.38 -0.34 -41.33
C ILE A 158 -8.26 -0.36 -40.07
N TRP A 159 -9.30 -1.20 -40.03
CA TRP A 159 -10.15 -1.37 -38.85
C TRP A 159 -9.39 -1.93 -37.64
N ALA A 160 -8.45 -2.86 -37.86
CA ALA A 160 -7.60 -3.38 -36.80
C ALA A 160 -6.62 -2.31 -36.30
N GLN A 161 -6.08 -1.46 -37.19
CA GLN A 161 -5.23 -0.33 -36.81
C GLN A 161 -5.99 0.72 -35.97
N ILE A 162 -7.25 1.03 -36.34
CA ILE A 162 -8.11 1.96 -35.58
C ILE A 162 -8.38 1.40 -34.17
N VAL A 163 -8.75 0.12 -34.06
CA VAL A 163 -8.99 -0.50 -32.75
C VAL A 163 -7.70 -0.59 -31.93
N SER A 164 -6.55 -0.86 -32.57
CA SER A 164 -5.24 -0.93 -31.91
C SER A 164 -4.88 0.35 -31.17
N ILE A 165 -5.06 1.51 -31.82
CA ILE A 165 -4.74 2.80 -31.20
C ILE A 165 -5.81 3.20 -30.16
N ALA A 166 -7.08 2.82 -30.36
CA ALA A 166 -8.14 3.06 -29.40
C ALA A 166 -7.94 2.26 -28.10
N ASP A 167 -7.61 0.96 -28.20
CA ASP A 167 -7.27 0.11 -27.06
C ASP A 167 -6.03 0.62 -26.33
N ALA A 168 -4.96 0.98 -27.06
CA ALA A 168 -3.75 1.53 -26.45
C ALA A 168 -4.04 2.82 -25.64
N TYR A 169 -4.84 3.73 -26.20
CA TYR A 169 -5.21 4.97 -25.52
C TYR A 169 -6.09 4.71 -24.28
N GLU A 170 -7.08 3.82 -24.39
CA GLU A 170 -7.89 3.40 -23.25
C GLU A 170 -7.00 2.80 -22.16
N ALA A 171 -6.09 1.89 -22.52
CA ALA A 171 -5.23 1.19 -21.57
C ALA A 171 -4.29 2.10 -20.77
N ILE A 172 -3.95 3.26 -21.33
CA ILE A 172 -3.10 4.24 -20.67
C ILE A 172 -3.91 5.16 -19.76
N THR A 173 -5.08 5.57 -20.23
CA THR A 173 -5.95 6.53 -19.55
C THR A 173 -6.92 5.87 -18.57
N SER A 174 -7.08 4.54 -18.61
CA SER A 174 -7.84 3.77 -17.63
C SER A 174 -6.96 3.40 -16.43
N GLU A 175 -7.60 3.27 -15.26
CA GLU A 175 -6.92 2.78 -14.07
C GLU A 175 -7.17 1.29 -13.93
N ARG A 176 -6.08 0.55 -13.71
CA ARG A 176 -6.04 -0.91 -13.69
C ARG A 176 -5.50 -1.38 -12.33
N SER A 177 -5.70 -2.66 -11.99
CA SER A 177 -5.31 -3.25 -10.69
C SER A 177 -3.82 -3.12 -10.31
N TYR A 178 -3.00 -2.70 -11.27
CA TYR A 178 -1.56 -2.56 -11.17
C TYR A 178 -1.03 -1.18 -11.61
N LYS A 179 -1.89 -0.24 -12.08
CA LYS A 179 -1.46 1.06 -12.64
C LYS A 179 -2.52 2.14 -12.43
N LYS A 180 -2.12 3.30 -11.93
CA LYS A 180 -2.99 4.50 -11.89
C LYS A 180 -3.23 5.05 -13.31
N ALA A 181 -4.41 5.60 -13.55
CA ALA A 181 -4.73 6.28 -14.80
C ALA A 181 -3.76 7.46 -15.02
N LEU A 182 -3.18 7.56 -16.22
CA LEU A 182 -2.40 8.74 -16.63
C LEU A 182 -3.31 9.80 -17.23
N SER A 183 -2.88 11.06 -17.18
CA SER A 183 -3.63 12.15 -17.79
C SER A 183 -3.67 11.98 -19.32
N ARG A 184 -4.70 12.58 -19.92
CA ARG A 184 -4.88 12.63 -21.37
C ARG A 184 -3.61 13.08 -22.09
N ASP A 185 -3.03 14.19 -21.66
CA ASP A 185 -1.87 14.79 -22.34
C ASP A 185 -0.66 13.86 -22.30
N VAL A 186 -0.44 13.19 -21.16
CA VAL A 186 0.62 12.18 -21.01
C VAL A 186 0.35 10.98 -21.93
N ALA A 187 -0.89 10.52 -22.05
CA ALA A 187 -1.23 9.40 -22.93
C ALA A 187 -0.99 9.72 -24.41
N LEU A 188 -1.36 10.93 -24.85
CA LEU A 188 -1.10 11.39 -26.22
C LEU A 188 0.40 11.53 -26.49
N GLU A 189 1.16 12.05 -25.54
CA GLU A 189 2.63 12.14 -25.63
C GLU A 189 3.27 10.75 -25.75
N MET A 190 2.82 9.79 -24.93
CA MET A 190 3.31 8.40 -24.96
C MET A 190 3.07 7.72 -26.31
N ILE A 191 1.86 7.84 -26.86
CA ILE A 191 1.51 7.26 -28.16
C ILE A 191 2.29 7.94 -29.29
N SER A 192 2.38 9.27 -29.27
CA SER A 192 3.07 10.05 -30.32
C SER A 192 4.57 9.77 -30.38
N ASN A 193 5.19 9.52 -29.22
CA ASN A 193 6.62 9.21 -29.12
C ASN A 193 6.93 7.70 -29.30
N GLY A 194 5.95 6.87 -29.66
CA GLY A 194 6.14 5.44 -29.95
C GLY A 194 6.34 4.56 -28.72
N MET A 195 6.11 5.07 -27.50
CA MET A 195 6.29 4.30 -26.25
C MET A 195 5.27 3.17 -26.07
N CYS A 196 4.19 3.19 -26.85
CA CYS A 196 3.13 2.17 -26.86
C CYS A 196 3.18 1.28 -28.11
N GLY A 197 4.31 1.35 -28.85
CA GLY A 197 4.47 0.81 -30.19
C GLY A 197 4.23 1.88 -31.26
N VAL A 198 4.66 1.59 -32.48
CA VAL A 198 4.54 2.51 -33.61
C VAL A 198 3.17 2.32 -34.28
N PHE A 199 2.40 3.40 -34.36
CA PHE A 199 1.10 3.47 -35.03
C PHE A 199 1.20 4.27 -36.33
N ASP A 200 0.20 4.15 -37.22
CA ASP A 200 0.10 5.00 -38.40
C ASP A 200 0.07 6.48 -37.96
N PRO A 201 0.99 7.34 -38.43
CA PRO A 201 1.00 8.77 -38.11
C PRO A 201 -0.34 9.47 -38.37
N LEU A 202 -1.10 9.04 -39.38
CA LEU A 202 -2.42 9.59 -39.67
C LEU A 202 -3.43 9.26 -38.57
N LEU A 203 -3.40 8.03 -38.04
CA LEU A 203 -4.27 7.63 -36.94
C LEU A 203 -3.89 8.31 -35.62
N VAL A 204 -2.60 8.56 -35.37
CA VAL A 204 -2.14 9.36 -34.23
C VAL A 204 -2.72 10.77 -34.29
N GLN A 205 -2.71 11.41 -35.47
CA GLN A 205 -3.33 12.72 -35.66
C GLN A 205 -4.85 12.69 -35.45
N CYS A 206 -5.54 11.65 -35.94
CA CYS A 206 -6.96 11.45 -35.69
C CYS A 206 -7.26 11.33 -34.20
N LEU A 207 -6.48 10.52 -33.46
CA LEU A 207 -6.61 10.37 -32.03
C LEU A 207 -6.43 11.71 -31.29
N ILE A 208 -5.39 12.48 -31.63
CA ILE A 208 -5.14 13.79 -30.99
C ILE A 208 -6.36 14.72 -31.14
N ARG A 209 -6.94 14.80 -32.34
CA ARG A 209 -8.14 15.63 -32.59
C ARG A 209 -9.39 15.11 -31.89
N VAL A 210 -9.53 13.79 -31.82
CA VAL A 210 -10.66 13.15 -31.15
C VAL A 210 -10.54 13.29 -29.63
N ALA A 211 -9.33 13.26 -29.06
CA ALA A 211 -9.09 13.34 -27.63
C ALA A 211 -9.47 14.70 -26.99
N ASP A 212 -9.63 15.75 -27.79
CA ASP A 212 -10.16 17.06 -27.36
C ASP A 212 -11.72 17.12 -27.37
N HIS A 213 -12.38 16.07 -27.83
CA HIS A 213 -13.83 16.09 -27.99
C HIS A 213 -14.53 15.96 -26.62
N ARG A 214 -15.22 17.03 -26.18
CA ARG A 214 -15.94 17.13 -24.89
C ARG A 214 -16.80 15.90 -24.55
N HIS A 215 -17.40 15.31 -25.58
CA HIS A 215 -18.19 14.08 -25.49
C HIS A 215 -17.42 12.88 -24.87
N LEU A 216 -16.10 12.76 -25.06
CA LEU A 216 -15.30 11.68 -24.44
C LEU A 216 -15.09 11.89 -22.94
N GLU A 217 -14.95 13.12 -22.47
CA GLU A 217 -14.91 13.45 -21.04
C GLU A 217 -16.28 13.26 -20.39
N ASP A 218 -17.36 13.60 -21.10
CA ASP A 218 -18.75 13.38 -20.65
C ASP A 218 -19.08 11.88 -20.56
N ILE A 219 -18.65 11.08 -21.54
CA ILE A 219 -18.79 9.62 -21.51
C ILE A 219 -17.95 9.06 -20.35
N ARG A 220 -16.68 9.48 -20.22
CA ARG A 220 -15.81 9.05 -19.13
C ARG A 220 -16.39 9.42 -17.77
N SER A 221 -16.91 10.63 -17.58
CA SER A 221 -17.51 11.06 -16.30
C SER A 221 -18.81 10.31 -16.00
N SER A 222 -19.68 10.08 -16.99
CA SER A 222 -20.89 9.26 -16.82
C SER A 222 -20.56 7.80 -16.46
N LEU A 223 -19.51 7.25 -17.06
CA LEU A 223 -18.99 5.90 -16.80
C LEU A 223 -18.23 5.82 -15.46
N MET A 224 -17.52 6.87 -15.05
CA MET A 224 -16.77 6.95 -13.78
C MET A 224 -17.66 7.29 -12.58
N THR A 225 -18.85 7.86 -12.77
CA THR A 225 -19.82 8.08 -11.69
C THR A 225 -20.33 6.74 -11.12
N SER A 226 -20.28 5.67 -11.91
CA SER A 226 -20.47 4.28 -11.45
C SER A 226 -19.28 3.69 -10.68
N ARG A 227 -18.15 4.43 -10.63
CA ARG A 227 -16.85 4.00 -10.10
C ARG A 227 -16.48 4.65 -8.76
N ALA A 228 -17.46 5.14 -7.99
CA ALA A 228 -17.22 5.57 -6.61
C ALA A 228 -16.90 4.39 -5.64
N LEU A 229 -16.52 3.22 -6.18
CA LEU A 229 -15.97 2.05 -5.50
C LEU A 229 -14.45 1.99 -5.65
N HIS A 230 -13.73 2.97 -5.10
CA HIS A 230 -12.31 2.79 -4.80
C HIS A 230 -12.17 2.08 -3.46
N ILE A 231 -12.41 0.77 -3.44
CA ILE A 231 -11.77 -0.09 -2.43
C ILE A 231 -10.32 -0.18 -2.87
N ASP A 232 -9.38 0.38 -2.09
CA ASP A 232 -7.96 0.11 -2.32
C ASP A 232 -7.71 -1.36 -1.93
N PRO A 233 -7.49 -2.28 -2.89
CA PRO A 233 -7.27 -3.69 -2.58
C PRO A 233 -5.93 -3.94 -1.85
N TYR A 234 -5.15 -2.88 -1.58
CA TYR A 234 -3.90 -2.89 -0.84
C TYR A 234 -3.95 -2.10 0.48
N ALA A 235 -5.09 -1.49 0.84
CA ALA A 235 -5.30 -0.96 2.17
C ALA A 235 -5.16 -2.12 3.16
N LEU A 236 -4.16 -2.01 4.03
CA LEU A 236 -4.01 -2.99 5.10
C LEU A 236 -5.03 -2.64 6.18
N PRO A 237 -5.74 -3.63 6.74
CA PRO A 237 -6.60 -3.38 7.88
C PRO A 237 -5.76 -2.73 8.99
N PRO A 238 -6.33 -1.77 9.74
CA PRO A 238 -5.59 -1.02 10.73
C PRO A 238 -5.05 -2.00 11.79
N LYS A 239 -3.75 -1.94 12.05
CA LYS A 239 -3.07 -2.90 12.93
C LYS A 239 -2.96 -2.43 14.35
N LYS A 240 -2.97 -1.11 14.57
CA LYS A 240 -2.99 -0.48 15.89
C LYS A 240 -4.19 0.44 15.98
N VAL A 241 -5.17 0.03 16.76
CA VAL A 241 -6.45 0.73 16.89
C VAL A 241 -6.61 1.24 18.32
N LEU A 242 -6.99 2.51 18.47
CA LEU A 242 -7.34 3.10 19.76
C LEU A 242 -8.84 3.40 19.80
N LEU A 243 -9.56 2.85 20.79
CA LEU A 243 -10.98 3.10 21.01
C LEU A 243 -11.18 3.95 22.27
N MET A 244 -12.04 4.97 22.17
CA MET A 244 -12.26 5.96 23.24
C MET A 244 -13.74 6.37 23.32
N GLY A 245 -14.15 6.95 24.44
CA GLY A 245 -15.51 7.49 24.63
C GLY A 245 -16.51 6.45 25.16
N ASN A 246 -17.70 6.40 24.56
CA ASN A 246 -18.78 5.49 24.93
C ASN A 246 -18.54 4.06 24.45
N LEU A 247 -17.76 3.29 25.21
CA LEU A 247 -17.30 1.95 24.84
C LEU A 247 -18.25 0.83 25.30
N ARG A 248 -19.51 1.16 25.60
CA ARG A 248 -20.53 0.20 26.04
C ARG A 248 -20.79 -0.88 25.01
N TYR A 249 -20.82 -0.49 23.73
CA TYR A 249 -21.17 -1.38 22.62
C TYR A 249 -19.97 -2.16 22.07
N VAL A 250 -18.77 -1.93 22.62
CA VAL A 250 -17.55 -2.63 22.19
C VAL A 250 -17.52 -4.00 22.85
N THR A 251 -17.98 -5.01 22.12
CA THR A 251 -17.92 -6.43 22.51
C THR A 251 -16.70 -7.12 21.90
N PRO A 252 -16.24 -8.26 22.44
CA PRO A 252 -15.18 -9.06 21.81
C PRO A 252 -15.50 -9.44 20.36
N GLN A 253 -16.76 -9.75 20.07
CA GLN A 253 -17.23 -10.06 18.72
C GLN A 253 -17.09 -8.85 17.79
N PHE A 254 -17.54 -7.67 18.23
CA PHE A 254 -17.39 -6.43 17.46
C PHE A 254 -15.92 -6.11 17.16
N LEU A 255 -15.02 -6.36 18.12
CA LEU A 255 -13.59 -6.14 17.92
C LEU A 255 -12.98 -7.08 16.88
N GLU A 256 -13.37 -8.37 16.91
CA GLU A 256 -12.91 -9.36 15.94
C GLU A 256 -13.44 -9.06 14.54
N ASP A 257 -14.72 -8.71 14.42
CA ASP A 257 -15.36 -8.41 13.14
C ASP A 257 -14.82 -7.11 12.52
N SER A 258 -14.57 -6.09 13.35
CA SER A 258 -14.11 -4.78 12.87
C SER A 258 -12.60 -4.70 12.65
N PHE A 259 -11.82 -5.40 13.48
CA PHE A 259 -10.35 -5.29 13.52
C PHE A 259 -9.66 -6.65 13.69
N PRO A 260 -9.83 -7.58 12.74
CA PRO A 260 -9.30 -8.93 12.87
C PRO A 260 -7.77 -8.91 12.99
N GLY A 261 -7.24 -9.45 14.08
CA GLY A 261 -5.80 -9.53 14.35
C GLY A 261 -5.10 -8.20 14.63
N ALA A 262 -5.84 -7.12 14.93
CA ALA A 262 -5.27 -5.83 15.30
C ALA A 262 -4.87 -5.75 16.79
N HIS A 263 -3.86 -4.94 17.09
CA HIS A 263 -3.54 -4.51 18.45
C HIS A 263 -4.49 -3.40 18.89
N ILE A 264 -5.45 -3.77 19.73
CA ILE A 264 -6.48 -2.86 20.21
C ILE A 264 -6.07 -2.29 21.57
N SER A 265 -6.17 -0.97 21.67
CA SER A 265 -6.02 -0.19 22.89
C SER A 265 -7.33 0.52 23.20
N VAL A 266 -7.67 0.63 24.48
CA VAL A 266 -8.93 1.23 24.91
C VAL A 266 -8.69 2.20 26.05
N ILE A 267 -9.28 3.40 25.98
CA ILE A 267 -9.28 4.38 27.07
C ILE A 267 -10.72 4.57 27.52
N GLY A 268 -11.07 3.96 28.65
CA GLY A 268 -12.43 3.99 29.19
C GLY A 268 -12.87 2.64 29.73
N LYS A 269 -14.07 2.63 30.33
CA LYS A 269 -14.69 1.42 30.88
C LYS A 269 -15.51 0.71 29.79
N CYS A 270 -15.13 -0.52 29.45
CA CYS A 270 -15.93 -1.39 28.57
C CYS A 270 -17.05 -2.06 29.38
N ALA A 271 -18.21 -2.31 28.76
CA ALA A 271 -19.32 -3.02 29.42
C ALA A 271 -19.00 -4.51 29.63
N GLN A 272 -18.25 -5.11 28.72
CA GLN A 272 -17.77 -6.49 28.79
C GLN A 272 -16.23 -6.50 28.83
N ASP A 273 -15.65 -7.59 29.35
CA ASP A 273 -14.18 -7.78 29.29
C ASP A 273 -13.78 -7.90 27.81
N PRO A 274 -12.96 -6.96 27.27
CA PRO A 274 -12.61 -6.95 25.87
C PRO A 274 -11.65 -8.10 25.47
N GLY A 275 -11.18 -8.91 26.43
CA GLY A 275 -10.46 -10.16 26.19
C GLY A 275 -8.94 -10.09 26.39
N ARG A 276 -8.28 -11.27 26.40
CA ARG A 276 -6.82 -11.43 26.58
C ARG A 276 -6.05 -10.97 25.33
N GLY A 277 -5.91 -9.66 25.16
CA GLY A 277 -5.21 -9.07 24.01
C GLY A 277 -5.40 -7.57 23.86
N VAL A 278 -6.39 -7.01 24.56
CA VAL A 278 -6.74 -5.58 24.52
C VAL A 278 -6.05 -4.85 25.67
N LYS A 279 -5.34 -3.76 25.34
CA LYS A 279 -4.68 -2.92 26.34
C LYS A 279 -5.64 -1.85 26.86
N VAL A 280 -6.03 -1.95 28.13
CA VAL A 280 -6.93 -0.99 28.77
C VAL A 280 -6.13 0.05 29.55
N TYR A 281 -6.37 1.33 29.27
CA TYR A 281 -5.81 2.47 29.99
C TYR A 281 -6.84 3.00 31.02
N ASP A 282 -6.33 3.54 32.13
CA ASP A 282 -7.18 4.09 33.19
C ASP A 282 -8.01 5.29 32.71
N ALA A 283 -9.29 5.27 33.02
CA ALA A 283 -10.29 6.24 32.59
C ALA A 283 -10.36 7.48 33.50
N GLU A 284 -9.88 7.40 34.74
CA GLU A 284 -10.07 8.48 35.72
C GLU A 284 -9.12 9.67 35.51
N ALA A 285 -7.93 9.46 34.92
CA ALA A 285 -6.99 10.53 34.57
C ALA A 285 -6.02 10.16 33.42
N PRO A 286 -6.54 9.85 32.21
CA PRO A 286 -5.69 9.50 31.07
C PRO A 286 -4.83 10.68 30.62
N ASN A 287 -3.51 10.47 30.57
CA ASN A 287 -2.59 11.45 29.98
C ASN A 287 -2.60 11.32 28.45
N TYR A 288 -3.60 11.94 27.80
CA TYR A 288 -3.77 11.89 26.34
C TYR A 288 -2.53 12.33 25.58
N LYS A 289 -1.80 13.33 26.08
CA LYS A 289 -0.52 13.77 25.48
C LYS A 289 0.50 12.62 25.47
N ALA A 290 0.69 11.93 26.59
CA ALA A 290 1.64 10.83 26.67
C ALA A 290 1.18 9.64 25.83
N ILE A 291 -0.10 9.29 25.86
CA ILE A 291 -0.62 8.13 25.11
C ILE A 291 -0.54 8.37 23.60
N LEU A 292 -1.06 9.49 23.11
CA LEU A 292 -1.07 9.81 21.68
C LEU A 292 0.32 10.13 21.14
N GLY A 293 1.24 10.67 21.97
CA GLY A 293 2.60 10.99 21.55
C GLY A 293 3.61 9.84 21.67
N THR A 294 3.29 8.76 22.40
CA THR A 294 4.20 7.60 22.58
C THR A 294 3.88 6.47 21.61
N TYR A 295 2.61 6.31 21.23
CA TYR A 295 2.15 5.20 20.40
C TYR A 295 1.70 5.70 19.03
N ASP A 296 2.23 5.07 17.98
CA ASP A 296 1.86 5.34 16.59
C ASP A 296 0.63 4.50 16.23
N PHE A 297 -0.56 5.08 16.33
CA PHE A 297 -1.84 4.44 16.02
C PHE A 297 -2.19 4.62 14.55
N ASP A 298 -2.71 3.57 13.91
CA ASP A 298 -3.17 3.63 12.51
C ASP A 298 -4.58 4.25 12.43
N LEU A 299 -5.43 3.91 13.41
CA LEU A 299 -6.82 4.36 13.49
C LEU A 299 -7.21 4.64 14.94
N ILE A 300 -7.80 5.81 15.16
CA ILE A 300 -8.39 6.21 16.43
C ILE A 300 -9.89 6.37 16.23
N ILE A 301 -10.70 5.74 17.07
CA ILE A 301 -12.16 5.82 17.02
C ILE A 301 -12.70 6.36 18.34
N TYR A 302 -13.48 7.42 18.24
CA TYR A 302 -14.15 8.02 19.38
C TYR A 302 -15.66 7.84 19.27
N PHE A 303 -16.25 7.17 20.25
CA PHE A 303 -17.70 6.92 20.36
C PHE A 303 -18.36 8.03 21.19
N SER A 304 -19.29 8.78 20.58
CA SER A 304 -20.08 9.79 21.30
C SER A 304 -21.02 9.15 22.33
N ASN A 305 -21.27 9.87 23.44
CA ASN A 305 -22.30 9.49 24.42
C ASN A 305 -23.73 9.61 23.85
N GLU A 306 -23.95 10.43 22.81
CA GLU A 306 -25.25 10.61 22.17
C GLU A 306 -25.65 9.41 21.28
N LEU A 307 -24.79 8.40 21.11
CA LEU A 307 -25.07 7.17 20.38
C LEU A 307 -26.06 6.24 21.10
N THR A 308 -26.28 6.45 22.39
CA THR A 308 -27.26 5.69 23.19
C THR A 308 -28.60 6.41 23.23
N TYR A 309 -29.68 5.73 22.84
CA TYR A 309 -31.03 6.30 22.84
C TYR A 309 -31.49 6.71 24.26
N ASP A 310 -32.09 7.90 24.39
CA ASP A 310 -32.75 8.48 25.58
C ASP A 310 -32.04 8.37 26.96
N THR A 311 -30.71 8.13 27.01
CA THR A 311 -29.97 8.14 28.29
C THR A 311 -29.49 9.52 28.72
N ILE A 312 -29.59 9.81 30.02
CA ILE A 312 -28.99 10.99 30.68
C ILE A 312 -27.52 10.68 31.00
N ALA A 313 -26.71 10.43 29.97
CA ALA A 313 -25.27 10.25 30.16
C ALA A 313 -24.61 11.63 30.43
N PRO A 314 -23.60 11.72 31.31
CA PRO A 314 -22.79 12.92 31.45
C PRO A 314 -22.19 13.32 30.10
N SER A 315 -22.19 14.62 29.78
CA SER A 315 -21.59 15.11 28.54
C SER A 315 -20.09 14.85 28.51
N ASP A 316 -19.61 14.20 27.46
CA ASP A 316 -18.19 13.94 27.19
C ASP A 316 -17.52 15.04 26.34
N THR A 317 -18.17 16.20 26.18
CA THR A 317 -17.64 17.32 25.37
C THR A 317 -16.25 17.76 25.80
N GLU A 318 -15.99 17.88 27.11
CA GLU A 318 -14.68 18.29 27.62
C GLU A 318 -13.61 17.23 27.35
N THR A 319 -13.96 15.95 27.51
CA THR A 319 -13.09 14.81 27.20
C THR A 319 -12.71 14.82 25.72
N LEU A 320 -13.69 14.92 24.83
CA LEU A 320 -13.48 15.00 23.39
C LEU A 320 -12.60 16.21 23.02
N ARG A 321 -12.84 17.38 23.61
CA ARG A 321 -12.02 18.57 23.41
C ARG A 321 -10.56 18.35 23.83
N GLN A 322 -10.31 17.67 24.95
CA GLN A 322 -8.96 17.36 25.40
C GLN A 322 -8.25 16.38 24.46
N VAL A 323 -8.94 15.35 23.97
CA VAL A 323 -8.42 14.40 22.99
C VAL A 323 -8.05 15.11 21.69
N MET A 324 -8.97 15.90 21.13
CA MET A 324 -8.75 16.64 19.89
C MET A 324 -7.61 17.66 20.01
N LYS A 325 -7.49 18.32 21.16
CA LYS A 325 -6.36 19.22 21.46
C LYS A 325 -5.03 18.47 21.58
N ALA A 326 -5.03 17.26 22.13
CA ALA A 326 -3.85 16.39 22.18
C ALA A 326 -3.52 15.76 20.81
N GLY A 327 -4.44 15.83 19.83
CA GLY A 327 -4.25 15.32 18.47
C GLY A 327 -3.05 15.90 17.72
N LYS A 328 -2.50 17.05 18.14
CA LYS A 328 -1.25 17.61 17.58
C LYS A 328 -0.01 16.71 17.76
N TYR A 329 -0.08 15.72 18.64
CA TYR A 329 1.01 14.75 18.87
C TYR A 329 0.86 13.48 18.01
N LEU A 330 -0.20 13.39 17.20
CA LEU A 330 -0.41 12.27 16.30
C LEU A 330 0.55 12.33 15.11
N ALA A 331 0.91 11.16 14.58
CA ALA A 331 1.60 11.08 13.31
C ALA A 331 0.69 11.59 12.17
N GLY A 332 1.28 12.20 11.14
CA GLY A 332 0.52 12.82 10.04
C GLY A 332 -0.35 11.85 9.22
N GLU A 333 -0.16 10.54 9.36
CA GLU A 333 -0.92 9.50 8.66
C GLU A 333 -2.03 8.87 9.51
N THR A 334 -2.09 9.15 10.82
CA THR A 334 -3.11 8.56 11.71
C THR A 334 -4.52 8.99 11.33
N LYS A 335 -5.41 8.02 11.12
CA LYS A 335 -6.82 8.25 10.81
C LYS A 335 -7.61 8.47 12.10
N PHE A 336 -8.40 9.53 12.18
CA PHE A 336 -9.27 9.81 13.32
C PHE A 336 -10.74 9.74 12.90
N LEU A 337 -11.49 8.79 13.48
CA LEU A 337 -12.90 8.58 13.23
C LEU A 337 -13.72 9.00 14.44
N TYR A 338 -14.56 10.02 14.28
CA TYR A 338 -15.53 10.43 15.29
C TYR A 338 -16.92 9.90 14.91
N LEU A 339 -17.45 8.98 15.70
CA LEU A 339 -18.82 8.47 15.55
C LEU A 339 -19.77 9.41 16.30
N SER A 340 -20.44 10.26 15.52
CA SER A 340 -21.42 11.25 15.99
C SER A 340 -22.83 10.68 15.92
N SER A 341 -23.76 11.25 16.70
CA SER A 341 -25.17 10.87 16.65
C SER A 341 -25.90 11.51 15.47
N LEU A 342 -26.86 10.78 14.89
CA LEU A 342 -27.82 11.30 13.92
C LEU A 342 -28.65 12.48 14.48
N ASP A 343 -28.66 12.68 15.80
CA ASP A 343 -29.25 13.85 16.46
C ASP A 343 -28.74 15.20 15.88
N ALA A 344 -27.50 15.26 15.39
CA ALA A 344 -26.96 16.46 14.75
C ALA A 344 -27.59 16.80 13.38
N ALA A 345 -28.40 15.89 12.83
CA ALA A 345 -28.98 15.98 11.49
C ALA A 345 -30.51 16.08 11.47
N PHE A 346 -31.20 15.92 12.60
CA PHE A 346 -32.66 16.06 12.65
C PHE A 346 -33.12 17.50 12.61
N ASP A 347 -34.31 17.72 12.05
CA ASP A 347 -34.95 19.04 12.06
C ASP A 347 -35.43 19.38 13.48
N GLY A 348 -34.85 20.44 14.04
CA GLY A 348 -35.25 20.98 15.34
C GLY A 348 -34.12 21.06 16.35
N SER A 349 -34.21 22.06 17.22
CA SER A 349 -33.24 22.35 18.28
C SER A 349 -33.49 21.48 19.51
N SER A 350 -33.36 20.16 19.39
CA SER A 350 -33.31 19.29 20.57
C SER A 350 -31.99 19.53 21.31
N ASP A 351 -32.00 19.49 22.65
CA ASP A 351 -30.78 19.69 23.45
C ASP A 351 -29.65 18.74 23.01
N ARG A 352 -30.00 17.49 22.69
CA ARG A 352 -29.06 16.49 22.17
C ARG A 352 -28.51 16.84 20.79
N GLY A 353 -29.36 17.32 19.87
CA GLY A 353 -28.93 17.75 18.55
C GLY A 353 -27.98 18.95 18.60
N ILE A 354 -28.27 19.93 19.47
CA ILE A 354 -27.38 21.08 19.71
C ILE A 354 -26.03 20.61 20.25
N ILE A 355 -26.02 19.70 21.23
CA ILE A 355 -24.79 19.16 21.82
C ILE A 355 -23.98 18.37 20.76
N ALA A 356 -24.63 17.51 19.98
CA ALA A 356 -23.97 16.73 18.95
C ALA A 356 -23.35 17.64 17.87
N ALA A 357 -24.09 18.63 17.36
CA ALA A 357 -23.57 19.60 16.40
C ALA A 357 -22.43 20.45 16.98
N ALA A 358 -22.50 20.84 18.26
CA ALA A 358 -21.42 21.56 18.92
C ALA A 358 -20.13 20.72 19.01
N LYS A 359 -20.24 19.42 19.30
CA LYS A 359 -19.09 18.50 19.32
C LYS A 359 -18.46 18.31 17.94
N GLU A 360 -19.26 18.22 16.88
CA GLU A 360 -18.77 18.17 15.51
C GLU A 360 -17.93 19.41 15.18
N ASN A 361 -18.43 20.60 15.54
CA ASN A 361 -17.70 21.85 15.36
C ASN A 361 -16.39 21.90 16.15
N VAL A 362 -16.37 21.38 17.39
CA VAL A 362 -15.14 21.24 18.18
C VAL A 362 -14.13 20.33 17.46
N CYS A 363 -14.58 19.21 16.91
CA CYS A 363 -13.71 18.28 16.18
C CYS A 363 -13.12 18.93 14.93
N LEU A 364 -13.95 19.55 14.09
CA LEU A 364 -13.51 20.23 12.88
C LEU A 364 -12.53 21.37 13.18
N TYR A 365 -12.82 22.18 14.20
CA TYR A 365 -11.93 23.27 14.61
C TYR A 365 -10.52 22.75 14.94
N TRP A 366 -10.41 21.74 15.80
CA TRP A 366 -9.11 21.19 16.18
C TRP A 366 -8.44 20.39 15.07
N ALA A 367 -9.21 19.72 14.21
CA ALA A 367 -8.66 19.00 13.07
C ALA A 367 -7.97 19.94 12.08
N ARG A 368 -8.58 21.10 11.78
CA ARG A 368 -7.95 22.15 10.95
C ARG A 368 -6.70 22.72 11.59
N GLN A 369 -6.75 23.02 12.89
CA GLN A 369 -5.64 23.63 13.61
C GLN A 369 -4.44 22.69 13.76
N ASN A 370 -4.68 21.39 13.95
CA ASN A 370 -3.64 20.39 14.21
C ASN A 370 -3.36 19.50 12.99
N HIS A 371 -3.96 19.77 11.83
CA HIS A 371 -3.88 18.96 10.61
C HIS A 371 -4.22 17.47 10.82
N ILE A 372 -5.28 17.19 11.60
CA ILE A 372 -5.72 15.82 11.90
C ILE A 372 -6.54 15.30 10.72
N ASN A 373 -6.25 14.08 10.26
CA ASN A 373 -7.01 13.38 9.24
C ASN A 373 -8.32 12.81 9.83
N LEU A 374 -9.38 13.64 9.83
CA LEU A 374 -10.62 13.43 10.57
C LEU A 374 -11.79 13.01 9.66
N LYS A 375 -12.52 11.96 10.01
CA LYS A 375 -13.88 11.73 9.49
C LYS A 375 -14.88 11.73 10.63
N ILE A 376 -15.96 12.46 10.45
CA ILE A 376 -17.13 12.46 11.32
C ILE A 376 -18.21 11.64 10.63
N VAL A 377 -18.77 10.65 11.32
CA VAL A 377 -19.86 9.84 10.78
C VAL A 377 -21.05 9.93 11.72
N ARG A 378 -22.14 10.53 11.23
CA ARG A 378 -23.43 10.59 11.91
C ARG A 378 -24.15 9.26 11.72
N ILE A 379 -24.25 8.48 12.80
CA ILE A 379 -24.89 7.16 12.78
C ILE A 379 -26.19 7.17 13.61
N PRO A 380 -27.19 6.34 13.25
CA PRO A 380 -28.33 6.05 14.10
C PRO A 380 -27.90 5.50 15.47
N TYR A 381 -28.85 5.39 16.39
CA TYR A 381 -28.57 4.87 17.73
C TYR A 381 -28.11 3.42 17.66
N LEU A 382 -27.18 3.06 18.53
CA LEU A 382 -26.78 1.68 18.72
C LEU A 382 -27.72 1.02 19.73
N TYR A 383 -27.82 -0.31 19.66
CA TYR A 383 -28.63 -1.10 20.57
C TYR A 383 -27.89 -2.37 20.98
N ASN A 384 -28.15 -2.84 22.20
CA ASN A 384 -27.65 -4.12 22.71
C ASN A 384 -28.48 -4.55 23.93
N GLY A 385 -29.28 -5.59 23.80
CA GLY A 385 -30.17 -6.11 24.85
C GLY A 385 -29.44 -6.64 26.09
N ALA A 386 -28.18 -7.05 25.96
CA ALA A 386 -27.39 -7.54 27.09
C ALA A 386 -26.69 -6.42 27.88
N ALA A 387 -26.56 -5.21 27.33
CA ALA A 387 -25.83 -4.11 27.96
C ALA A 387 -26.70 -3.34 28.96
N GLU A 388 -26.24 -3.22 30.21
CA GLU A 388 -26.89 -2.39 31.23
C GLU A 388 -26.97 -0.91 30.76
N ASP A 389 -28.06 -0.23 31.12
CA ASP A 389 -28.40 1.16 30.74
C ASP A 389 -28.61 1.39 29.22
N ASP A 390 -28.80 0.34 28.41
CA ASP A 390 -29.23 0.43 27.00
C ASP A 390 -30.77 0.53 26.89
N PHE A 391 -31.26 1.17 25.83
CA PHE A 391 -32.70 1.28 25.59
C PHE A 391 -33.42 -0.07 25.50
N LEU A 392 -32.86 -1.05 24.77
CA LEU A 392 -33.49 -2.37 24.67
C LEU A 392 -33.43 -3.11 26.00
N HIS A 393 -32.32 -3.01 26.73
CA HIS A 393 -32.17 -3.62 28.05
C HIS A 393 -33.22 -3.10 29.03
N ASP A 394 -33.37 -1.78 29.11
CA ASP A 394 -34.34 -1.12 29.97
C ASP A 394 -35.77 -1.45 29.56
N LEU A 395 -36.05 -1.48 28.25
CA LEU A 395 -37.35 -1.87 27.71
C LEU A 395 -37.71 -3.32 28.08
N PHE A 396 -36.78 -4.27 27.90
CA PHE A 396 -36.98 -5.67 28.28
C PHE A 396 -37.14 -5.83 29.79
N GLN A 397 -36.42 -5.04 30.58
CA GLN A 397 -36.59 -5.00 32.04
C GLN A 397 -37.96 -4.46 32.45
N GLU A 398 -38.46 -3.41 31.80
CA GLU A 398 -39.81 -2.91 32.03
C GLU A 398 -40.87 -3.95 31.63
N MET A 399 -40.72 -4.60 30.47
CA MET A 399 -41.60 -5.69 30.03
C MET A 399 -41.65 -6.85 31.04
N ARG A 400 -40.52 -7.16 31.69
CA ARG A 400 -40.46 -8.22 32.71
C ARG A 400 -41.09 -7.80 34.04
N THR A 401 -40.98 -6.53 34.41
CA THR A 401 -41.38 -6.03 35.75
C THR A 401 -42.78 -5.43 35.78
N ARG A 402 -43.29 -4.95 34.65
CA ARG A 402 -44.58 -4.25 34.52
C ARG A 402 -45.47 -4.96 33.51
N ARG A 403 -46.78 -4.93 33.77
CA ARG A 403 -47.79 -5.40 32.79
C ARG A 403 -48.07 -4.41 31.67
N THR A 404 -47.77 -3.13 31.90
CA THR A 404 -47.98 -2.06 30.91
C THR A 404 -46.71 -1.21 30.82
N VAL A 405 -46.15 -1.13 29.62
CA VAL A 405 -44.96 -0.35 29.29
C VAL A 405 -45.41 0.94 28.60
N ARG A 406 -44.94 2.09 29.07
CA ARG A 406 -45.33 3.41 28.54
C ARG A 406 -44.18 4.04 27.77
N LEU A 407 -44.36 4.22 26.48
CA LEU A 407 -43.40 4.88 25.59
C LEU A 407 -43.68 6.39 25.50
N ARG A 408 -42.62 7.18 25.40
CA ARG A 408 -42.70 8.65 25.36
C ARG A 408 -43.06 9.18 23.97
N GLU A 409 -42.82 8.35 22.97
CA GLU A 409 -42.98 8.60 21.55
C GLU A 409 -44.43 8.35 21.10
N SER A 410 -44.74 8.79 19.89
CA SER A 410 -45.99 8.42 19.22
C SER A 410 -45.84 7.08 18.50
N GLU A 411 -46.94 6.38 18.27
CA GLU A 411 -46.94 5.11 17.54
C GLU A 411 -46.34 5.24 16.12
N SER A 412 -46.56 6.40 15.48
CA SER A 412 -46.06 6.73 14.14
C SER A 412 -44.63 7.29 14.11
N SER A 413 -44.00 7.49 15.27
CA SER A 413 -42.63 8.01 15.32
C SER A 413 -41.65 7.00 14.73
N GLU A 414 -40.73 7.45 13.89
CA GLU A 414 -39.67 6.62 13.31
C GLU A 414 -38.59 6.25 14.34
N LEU A 415 -38.04 5.06 14.18
CA LEU A 415 -37.00 4.43 14.99
C LEU A 415 -35.70 4.37 14.19
N HIS A 416 -34.70 5.14 14.61
CA HIS A 416 -33.41 5.19 13.92
C HIS A 416 -32.36 4.38 14.70
N PHE A 417 -32.20 3.11 14.36
CA PHE A 417 -31.24 2.21 14.99
C PHE A 417 -30.29 1.57 13.98
N LEU A 418 -29.05 1.30 14.38
CA LEU A 418 -28.01 0.66 13.58
C LEU A 418 -27.44 -0.55 14.34
N SER A 419 -27.37 -1.70 13.67
CA SER A 419 -26.78 -2.92 14.22
C SER A 419 -25.26 -2.78 14.39
N LEU A 420 -24.68 -3.51 15.36
CA LEU A 420 -23.23 -3.51 15.57
C LEU A 420 -22.47 -4.18 14.42
N SER A 421 -23.08 -5.16 13.75
CA SER A 421 -22.54 -5.81 12.55
C SER A 421 -22.45 -4.84 11.37
N ASP A 422 -23.50 -4.04 11.14
CA ASP A 422 -23.48 -3.03 10.07
C ASP A 422 -22.47 -1.92 10.38
N LEU A 423 -22.38 -1.48 11.64
CA LEU A 423 -21.36 -0.53 12.08
C LEU A 423 -19.94 -1.07 11.86
N SER A 424 -19.70 -2.34 12.20
CA SER A 424 -18.42 -3.00 11.96
C SER A 424 -18.05 -2.98 10.47
N ALA A 425 -18.98 -3.39 9.60
CA ALA A 425 -18.79 -3.37 8.16
C ALA A 425 -18.54 -1.95 7.62
N LEU A 426 -19.18 -0.93 8.19
CA LEU A 426 -18.95 0.47 7.83
C LEU A 426 -17.54 0.91 8.19
N ILE A 427 -17.09 0.62 9.41
CA ILE A 427 -15.76 1.01 9.89
C ILE A 427 -14.66 0.39 9.03
N VAL A 428 -14.79 -0.89 8.67
CA VAL A 428 -13.83 -1.58 7.79
C VAL A 428 -13.71 -0.85 6.45
N ARG A 429 -14.85 -0.53 5.81
CA ARG A 429 -14.84 0.17 4.51
C ARG A 429 -14.30 1.59 4.59
N LEU A 430 -14.61 2.31 5.68
CA LEU A 430 -14.07 3.66 5.91
C LEU A 430 -12.56 3.62 6.10
N ALA A 431 -12.06 2.64 6.85
CA ALA A 431 -10.63 2.46 7.11
C ALA A 431 -9.87 2.12 5.83
N ASP A 432 -10.42 1.27 4.97
CA ASP A 432 -9.80 0.84 3.72
C ASP A 432 -9.75 1.95 2.67
N SER A 433 -10.86 2.69 2.51
CA SER A 433 -11.02 3.74 1.48
C SER A 433 -10.89 5.15 2.06
N TRP A 434 -9.85 5.39 2.85
CA TRP A 434 -9.69 6.67 3.56
C TRP A 434 -9.10 7.79 2.69
N ALA A 435 -9.94 8.69 2.19
CA ALA A 435 -9.49 9.96 1.59
C ALA A 435 -8.87 10.90 2.66
N PRO A 436 -7.69 11.50 2.41
CA PRO A 436 -7.08 12.47 3.33
C PRO A 436 -7.93 13.74 3.49
N GLY A 437 -8.02 14.26 4.72
CA GLY A 437 -8.67 15.54 5.01
C GLY A 437 -9.75 15.43 6.09
N GLU A 438 -10.66 16.40 6.12
CA GLU A 438 -11.84 16.38 6.98
C GLU A 438 -13.14 16.13 6.20
N GLY A 439 -14.09 15.42 6.79
CA GLY A 439 -15.40 15.22 6.16
C GLY A 439 -16.47 14.74 7.14
N ILE A 440 -17.74 15.08 6.84
CA ILE A 440 -18.92 14.57 7.55
C ILE A 440 -19.68 13.62 6.62
N LEU A 441 -19.96 12.42 7.10
CA LEU A 441 -20.78 11.42 6.44
C LEU A 441 -22.02 11.16 7.30
N THR A 442 -23.15 10.84 6.69
CA THR A 442 -24.39 10.52 7.40
C THR A 442 -24.90 9.17 6.91
N VAL A 443 -25.22 8.28 7.85
CA VAL A 443 -25.92 7.03 7.57
C VAL A 443 -27.40 7.33 7.38
N ASN A 444 -27.98 6.83 6.29
CA ASN A 444 -29.42 6.91 6.08
C ASN A 444 -30.13 5.84 6.93
N ASP A 445 -31.36 6.14 7.32
CA ASP A 445 -32.30 5.11 7.74
C ASP A 445 -33.00 4.55 6.48
N ASP A 446 -32.63 3.34 6.09
CA ASP A 446 -33.19 2.65 4.93
C ASP A 446 -34.45 1.83 5.27
N PHE A 447 -34.80 1.67 6.56
CA PHE A 447 -35.86 0.77 7.01
C PHE A 447 -37.16 1.49 7.37
N HIS A 448 -37.10 2.75 7.82
CA HIS A 448 -38.27 3.56 8.19
C HIS A 448 -39.22 2.86 9.19
N ILE A 449 -38.64 2.21 10.19
CA ILE A 449 -39.38 1.44 11.20
C ILE A 449 -40.06 2.39 12.17
N THR A 450 -41.26 2.06 12.66
CA THR A 450 -41.97 2.88 13.66
C THR A 450 -42.07 2.21 15.03
N PHE A 451 -42.23 3.01 16.09
CA PHE A 451 -42.45 2.50 17.45
C PHE A 451 -43.66 1.57 17.57
N GLY A 452 -44.71 1.79 16.78
CA GLY A 452 -45.84 0.86 16.67
C GLY A 452 -45.45 -0.52 16.12
N GLN A 453 -44.63 -0.56 15.08
CA GLN A 453 -44.11 -1.82 14.52
C GLN A 453 -43.21 -2.56 15.51
N LEU A 454 -42.34 -1.84 16.23
CA LEU A 454 -41.53 -2.42 17.30
C LEU A 454 -42.38 -3.09 18.38
N CYS A 455 -43.41 -2.41 18.88
CA CYS A 455 -44.29 -2.97 19.91
C CYS A 455 -45.05 -4.22 19.41
N LYS A 456 -45.40 -4.25 18.12
CA LYS A 456 -46.05 -5.41 17.49
C LYS A 456 -45.11 -6.63 17.46
N GLU A 457 -43.83 -6.45 17.17
CA GLU A 457 -42.83 -7.52 17.17
C GLU A 457 -42.38 -7.93 18.59
N LEU A 458 -42.51 -7.05 19.59
CA LEU A 458 -42.26 -7.38 21.00
C LEU A 458 -43.39 -8.20 21.65
N ALA A 459 -44.63 -8.06 21.17
CA ALA A 459 -45.79 -8.71 21.77
C ALA A 459 -45.70 -10.26 21.82
N PRO A 460 -45.19 -10.97 20.80
CA PRO A 460 -44.94 -12.41 20.87
C PRO A 460 -43.85 -12.81 21.88
N LEU A 461 -42.86 -11.94 22.14
CA LEU A 461 -41.72 -12.23 23.02
C LEU A 461 -42.08 -12.14 24.51
N ALA A 462 -43.09 -11.32 24.87
CA ALA A 462 -43.58 -11.18 26.24
C ALA A 462 -45.11 -11.23 26.31
N PRO A 463 -45.70 -12.44 26.39
CA PRO A 463 -47.15 -12.60 26.47
C PRO A 463 -47.73 -11.91 27.73
N GLY A 464 -48.69 -11.02 27.53
CA GLY A 464 -49.40 -10.33 28.63
C GLY A 464 -48.88 -8.94 29.00
N VAL A 465 -47.92 -8.40 28.25
CA VAL A 465 -47.49 -6.99 28.32
C VAL A 465 -48.28 -6.14 27.33
N THR A 466 -48.78 -4.99 27.76
CA THR A 466 -49.42 -3.98 26.90
C THR A 466 -48.53 -2.76 26.72
N PHE A 467 -48.57 -2.13 25.55
CA PHE A 467 -47.78 -0.93 25.23
C PHE A 467 -48.70 0.29 25.07
N ASP A 468 -48.40 1.36 25.79
CA ASP A 468 -49.10 2.64 25.73
C ASP A 468 -48.17 3.74 25.19
N PHE A 469 -48.66 4.56 24.26
CA PHE A 469 -47.92 5.69 23.68
C PHE A 469 -48.39 7.01 24.30
N THR A 470 -47.47 7.79 24.87
CA THR A 470 -47.80 9.08 25.47
C THR A 470 -47.63 10.27 24.51
N GLY A 471 -46.88 10.12 23.42
CA GLY A 471 -46.70 11.17 22.40
C GLY A 471 -46.07 12.47 22.93
N LYS A 472 -45.37 12.42 24.06
CA LYS A 472 -44.68 13.58 24.65
C LYS A 472 -43.50 14.05 23.82
N ASN A 473 -42.81 13.13 23.15
CA ASN A 473 -41.69 13.43 22.28
C ASN A 473 -42.21 13.64 20.84
N PRO A 474 -41.92 14.80 20.21
CA PRO A 474 -42.31 15.02 18.82
C PRO A 474 -41.57 14.06 17.87
N PRO A 475 -42.17 13.68 16.73
CA PRO A 475 -41.51 12.86 15.74
C PRO A 475 -40.27 13.58 15.19
N LYS A 476 -39.14 12.88 15.15
CA LYS A 476 -37.91 13.37 14.54
C LYS A 476 -37.98 13.10 13.04
N ARG A 477 -37.63 14.10 12.23
CA ARG A 477 -37.58 13.96 10.78
C ARG A 477 -36.14 14.17 10.31
N LEU A 478 -35.68 13.29 9.44
CA LEU A 478 -34.41 13.41 8.75
C LEU A 478 -34.65 14.02 7.37
N GLU A 479 -34.19 15.26 7.13
CA GLU A 479 -34.37 15.94 5.84
C GLU A 479 -33.33 15.54 4.76
N LEU A 480 -32.36 14.69 5.11
CA LEU A 480 -31.21 14.39 4.26
C LEU A 480 -31.38 13.10 3.45
N LYS A 481 -31.39 13.23 2.12
CA LYS A 481 -31.10 12.11 1.20
C LYS A 481 -29.59 12.01 0.98
N ASN A 482 -28.85 11.38 1.89
CA ASN A 482 -27.40 11.28 1.76
C ASN A 482 -27.01 10.01 0.99
N THR A 483 -26.58 10.14 -0.26
CA THR A 483 -26.11 8.99 -1.05
C THR A 483 -24.61 8.74 -0.92
N ALA A 484 -23.88 9.55 -0.14
CA ALA A 484 -22.42 9.50 -0.09
C ALA A 484 -21.87 8.16 0.42
N LEU A 485 -22.47 7.52 1.44
CA LEU A 485 -21.99 6.22 1.92
C LEU A 485 -22.20 5.11 0.89
N LYS A 486 -23.38 5.12 0.25
CA LYS A 486 -23.73 4.17 -0.80
C LYS A 486 -22.91 4.39 -2.07
N GLN A 487 -22.62 5.63 -2.43
CA GLN A 487 -21.82 5.98 -3.60
C GLN A 487 -20.33 5.74 -3.35
N GLN A 488 -19.76 6.32 -2.29
CA GLN A 488 -18.31 6.35 -2.04
C GLN A 488 -17.76 5.09 -1.36
N TYR A 489 -18.58 4.36 -0.60
CA TYR A 489 -18.14 3.18 0.16
C TYR A 489 -18.97 1.93 -0.16
N SER A 490 -19.99 2.05 -1.02
CA SER A 490 -20.94 0.96 -1.34
C SER A 490 -21.58 0.30 -0.14
N TRP A 491 -21.73 1.07 0.92
CA TRP A 491 -22.27 0.60 2.19
C TRP A 491 -23.70 1.09 2.35
N PHE A 492 -24.54 0.21 2.87
CA PHE A 492 -25.93 0.46 3.30
C PHE A 492 -26.21 -0.45 4.50
N ALA A 493 -27.18 -0.09 5.34
CA ALA A 493 -27.54 -0.93 6.48
C ALA A 493 -28.26 -2.18 5.97
N ALA A 494 -27.77 -3.36 6.32
CA ALA A 494 -28.35 -4.63 5.88
C ALA A 494 -29.31 -5.22 6.91
N VAL A 495 -29.11 -4.89 8.19
CA VAL A 495 -29.80 -5.53 9.31
C VAL A 495 -30.77 -4.56 9.99
N SER A 496 -32.04 -4.96 10.02
CA SER A 496 -33.11 -4.22 10.70
C SER A 496 -33.23 -4.66 12.16
N LEU A 497 -33.43 -3.70 13.07
CA LEU A 497 -33.68 -3.96 14.49
C LEU A 497 -34.81 -4.98 14.73
N LEU A 498 -35.87 -4.95 13.92
CA LEU A 498 -36.99 -5.89 14.08
C LEU A 498 -36.58 -7.34 13.81
N THR A 499 -35.58 -7.54 12.95
CA THR A 499 -35.06 -8.88 12.62
C THR A 499 -34.19 -9.42 13.75
N ASP A 500 -33.38 -8.55 14.38
CA ASP A 500 -32.46 -8.92 15.47
C ASP A 500 -33.15 -9.03 16.84
N LEU A 501 -34.36 -8.49 16.99
CA LEU A 501 -35.10 -8.38 18.25
C LEU A 501 -35.17 -9.68 19.07
N PRO A 502 -35.45 -10.86 18.48
CA PRO A 502 -35.50 -12.12 19.23
C PRO A 502 -34.12 -12.51 19.81
N ASP A 503 -33.05 -12.29 19.06
CA ASP A 503 -31.69 -12.62 19.47
C ASP A 503 -31.21 -11.66 20.58
N GLU A 504 -31.53 -10.37 20.45
CA GLU A 504 -31.28 -9.37 21.48
C GLU A 504 -32.03 -9.67 22.79
N TYR A 505 -33.28 -10.16 22.70
CA TYR A 505 -34.04 -10.58 23.87
C TYR A 505 -33.45 -11.84 24.53
N GLN A 506 -32.95 -12.79 23.74
CA GLN A 506 -32.23 -13.95 24.28
C GLN A 506 -30.93 -13.53 24.97
N ALA A 507 -30.18 -12.59 24.39
CA ALA A 507 -28.97 -12.03 24.97
C ALA A 507 -29.25 -11.33 26.32
N TYR A 508 -30.36 -10.58 26.41
CA TYR A 508 -30.86 -10.02 27.68
C TYR A 508 -31.15 -11.11 28.72
N GLN A 509 -31.85 -12.18 28.34
CA GLN A 509 -32.15 -13.27 29.28
C GLN A 509 -30.87 -13.94 29.80
N ALA A 510 -29.87 -14.12 28.93
CA ALA A 510 -28.58 -14.70 29.29
C ALA A 510 -27.77 -13.78 30.24
N SER A 511 -27.90 -12.45 30.11
CA SER A 511 -27.14 -11.49 30.93
C SER A 511 -27.57 -11.46 32.40
N LEU A 512 -28.80 -11.87 32.72
CA LEU A 512 -29.36 -11.85 34.07
C LEU A 512 -28.64 -12.78 35.07
N GLY A 513 -27.88 -13.78 34.60
CA GLY A 513 -27.02 -14.69 35.39
C GLY A 513 -27.69 -15.48 36.53
N PRO A 514 -27.04 -16.52 37.10
CA PRO A 514 -27.49 -17.13 38.35
C PRO A 514 -27.11 -16.24 39.56
N ARG A 515 -28.02 -16.06 40.54
CA ARG A 515 -27.84 -15.22 41.75
C ARG A 515 -26.43 -15.31 42.36
N ARG A 516 -25.64 -14.22 42.31
CA ARG A 516 -24.27 -14.15 42.85
C ARG A 516 -24.25 -14.20 44.39
N SER A 517 -23.39 -15.05 44.95
CA SER A 517 -23.32 -15.36 46.39
C SER A 517 -22.13 -14.68 47.09
N LEU A 518 -22.36 -14.23 48.34
CA LEU A 518 -21.48 -13.50 49.25
C LEU A 518 -20.06 -14.09 49.47
N TRP A 519 -19.84 -15.35 49.08
CA TRP A 519 -18.63 -16.12 49.33
C TRP A 519 -17.35 -15.61 48.65
N LYS A 520 -17.44 -14.89 47.52
CA LYS A 520 -16.25 -14.37 46.83
C LYS A 520 -15.59 -13.18 47.53
N LYS A 521 -16.34 -12.39 48.32
CA LYS A 521 -15.76 -11.28 49.12
C LYS A 521 -14.97 -11.79 50.33
N LEU A 522 -15.39 -12.93 50.90
CA LEU A 522 -14.66 -13.58 51.99
C LEU A 522 -13.33 -14.20 51.54
N ALA A 523 -13.28 -14.74 50.31
CA ALA A 523 -12.10 -15.43 49.80
C ALA A 523 -10.87 -14.52 49.56
N ALA A 524 -11.08 -13.22 49.29
CA ALA A 524 -9.98 -12.27 49.03
C ALA A 524 -9.22 -11.85 50.30
N LEU A 525 -9.85 -11.99 51.48
CA LEU A 525 -9.27 -11.60 52.77
C LEU A 525 -8.35 -12.67 53.38
N LEU A 526 -8.48 -13.94 52.95
CA LEU A 526 -7.71 -15.08 53.45
C LEU A 526 -6.39 -15.37 52.68
N GLY A 527 -5.99 -14.50 51.75
CA GLY A 527 -4.89 -14.74 50.81
C GLY A 527 -3.46 -14.46 51.31
N ARG A 528 -3.25 -13.98 52.55
CA ARG A 528 -1.92 -13.60 53.07
C ARG A 528 -1.71 -14.12 54.51
N HIS A 529 -1.24 -15.36 54.66
CA HIS A 529 -0.86 -15.88 55.98
C HIS A 529 0.51 -16.58 55.94
N SER A 530 1.45 -16.06 56.72
CA SER A 530 2.82 -16.58 56.93
C SER A 530 2.80 -17.81 57.85
N THR A 531 3.84 -18.67 57.76
CA THR A 531 3.97 -19.91 58.57
C THR A 531 3.73 -19.74 60.08
N PRO A 532 4.19 -18.69 60.79
CA PRO A 532 3.89 -18.52 62.22
C PRO A 532 2.41 -18.25 62.48
N LEU A 533 1.71 -17.57 61.57
CA LEU A 533 0.27 -17.31 61.70
C LEU A 533 -0.55 -18.60 61.55
N ARG A 534 -0.13 -19.52 60.68
CA ARG A 534 -0.76 -20.85 60.55
C ARG A 534 -0.62 -21.69 61.81
N ILE A 535 0.54 -21.62 62.49
CA ILE A 535 0.76 -22.32 63.76
C ILE A 535 -0.14 -21.71 64.85
N ALA A 536 -0.24 -20.38 64.91
CA ALA A 536 -1.11 -19.68 65.84
C ALA A 536 -2.60 -19.98 65.59
N GLU A 537 -3.05 -20.00 64.34
CA GLU A 537 -4.41 -20.38 63.94
C GLU A 537 -4.72 -21.84 64.32
N THR A 538 -3.78 -22.75 64.08
CA THR A 538 -3.90 -24.17 64.43
C THR A 538 -4.03 -24.36 65.96
N ALA A 539 -3.24 -23.63 66.74
CA ALA A 539 -3.27 -23.67 68.20
C ALA A 539 -4.54 -23.00 68.77
N LEU A 540 -4.95 -21.85 68.23
CA LEU A 540 -6.18 -21.14 68.65
C LEU A 540 -7.42 -21.99 68.38
N LEU A 541 -7.51 -22.59 67.20
CA LEU A 541 -8.63 -23.46 66.84
C LEU A 541 -8.64 -24.74 67.71
N PHE A 542 -7.47 -25.27 68.08
CA PHE A 542 -7.39 -26.37 69.04
C PHE A 542 -7.93 -25.99 70.42
N LEU A 543 -7.52 -24.84 70.96
CA LEU A 543 -8.01 -24.34 72.25
C LEU A 543 -9.53 -24.10 72.23
N LEU A 544 -10.05 -23.55 71.13
CA LEU A 544 -11.48 -23.37 70.93
C LEU A 544 -12.22 -24.72 70.91
N CYS A 545 -11.67 -25.72 70.21
CA CYS A 545 -12.28 -27.05 70.15
C CYS A 545 -12.26 -27.74 71.53
N GLU A 546 -11.16 -27.66 72.27
CA GLU A 546 -11.06 -28.20 73.63
C GLU A 546 -12.06 -27.52 74.59
N PHE A 547 -12.24 -26.20 74.47
CA PHE A 547 -13.26 -25.47 75.22
C PHE A 547 -14.67 -25.94 74.88
N LEU A 548 -14.98 -26.13 73.60
CA LEU A 548 -16.28 -26.63 73.15
C LEU A 548 -16.55 -28.04 73.65
N VAL A 549 -15.57 -28.95 73.57
CA VAL A 549 -15.69 -30.33 74.07
C VAL A 549 -16.05 -30.35 75.55
N ARG A 550 -15.34 -29.58 76.38
CA ARG A 550 -15.61 -29.49 77.83
C ARG A 550 -16.97 -28.89 78.16
N LEU A 551 -17.43 -27.93 77.36
CA LEU A 551 -18.75 -27.33 77.51
C LEU A 551 -19.85 -28.33 77.15
N THR A 552 -19.65 -29.14 76.11
CA THR A 552 -20.64 -30.12 75.63
C THR A 552 -20.66 -31.44 76.39
N ASP A 553 -19.58 -31.83 77.08
CA ASP A 553 -19.54 -33.06 77.89
C ASP A 553 -20.57 -33.06 79.03
N SER A 554 -21.02 -31.88 79.46
CA SER A 554 -22.03 -31.70 80.51
C SER A 554 -23.49 -31.80 80.01
N ALA A 555 -23.73 -31.80 78.70
CA ALA A 555 -25.06 -31.79 78.10
C ALA A 555 -25.33 -33.05 77.25
N LEU A 556 -26.21 -33.93 77.76
CA LEU A 556 -26.57 -35.23 77.16
C LEU A 556 -26.93 -35.20 75.65
N PHE A 557 -27.39 -34.08 75.11
CA PHE A 557 -27.78 -33.93 73.70
C PHE A 557 -26.62 -33.67 72.73
N PHE A 558 -25.43 -33.24 73.19
CA PHE A 558 -24.29 -32.91 72.31
C PHE A 558 -23.21 -34.01 72.22
N SER A 559 -23.38 -35.14 72.93
CA SER A 559 -22.42 -36.27 72.93
C SER A 559 -22.23 -36.97 71.58
N LEU A 560 -23.06 -36.65 70.58
CA LEU A 560 -23.01 -37.23 69.23
C LEU A 560 -22.04 -36.51 68.27
N VAL A 561 -21.59 -35.29 68.60
CA VAL A 561 -20.72 -34.49 67.72
C VAL A 561 -19.27 -34.53 68.24
N ASP A 562 -18.39 -35.22 67.51
CA ASP A 562 -16.96 -35.24 67.83
C ASP A 562 -16.26 -33.98 67.27
N PHE A 563 -16.17 -32.95 68.10
CA PHE A 563 -15.47 -31.70 67.77
C PHE A 563 -13.96 -31.90 67.52
N ARG A 564 -13.34 -32.95 68.08
CA ARG A 564 -11.93 -33.28 67.83
C ARG A 564 -11.74 -33.77 66.39
N LEU A 565 -12.68 -34.60 65.91
CA LEU A 565 -12.69 -35.03 64.52
C LEU A 565 -12.91 -33.86 63.55
N ALA A 566 -13.84 -32.95 63.88
CA ALA A 566 -14.10 -31.76 63.06
C ALA A 566 -12.86 -30.86 62.94
N TYR A 567 -12.13 -30.67 64.03
CA TYR A 567 -10.85 -29.93 64.03
C TYR A 567 -9.83 -30.54 63.07
N ILE A 568 -9.63 -31.87 63.14
CA ILE A 568 -8.68 -32.58 62.27
C ILE A 568 -9.05 -32.39 60.80
N VAL A 569 -10.33 -32.54 60.44
CA VAL A 569 -10.82 -32.38 59.06
C VAL A 569 -10.58 -30.96 58.55
N ILE A 570 -10.89 -29.94 59.37
CA ILE A 570 -10.71 -28.53 59.00
C ILE A 570 -9.23 -28.22 58.75
N ILE A 571 -8.34 -28.57 59.68
CA ILE A 571 -6.91 -28.28 59.56
C ILE A 571 -6.27 -29.07 58.41
N ALA A 572 -6.59 -30.35 58.26
CA ALA A 572 -6.04 -31.18 57.18
C ALA A 572 -6.46 -30.68 55.79
N THR A 573 -7.70 -30.19 55.65
CA THR A 573 -8.22 -29.67 54.37
C THR A 573 -7.65 -28.30 54.02
N LEU A 574 -7.42 -27.44 55.03
CA LEU A 574 -6.88 -26.10 54.82
C LEU A 574 -5.38 -26.09 54.61
N TYR A 575 -4.63 -26.79 55.48
CA TYR A 575 -3.17 -26.67 55.54
C TYR A 575 -2.43 -27.94 55.06
N GLY A 576 -3.14 -29.03 54.76
CA GLY A 576 -2.58 -30.23 54.16
C GLY A 576 -2.05 -31.26 55.15
N LEU A 577 -1.37 -32.28 54.63
CA LEU A 577 -0.97 -33.49 55.35
C LEU A 577 -0.15 -33.27 56.64
N PRO A 578 0.94 -32.47 56.67
CA PRO A 578 1.74 -32.34 57.90
C PRO A 578 0.96 -31.70 59.05
N TYR A 579 0.04 -30.77 58.74
CA TYR A 579 -0.82 -30.12 59.73
C TYR A 579 -2.02 -30.99 60.13
N GLY A 580 -2.55 -31.81 59.22
CA GLY A 580 -3.55 -32.82 59.56
C GLY A 580 -3.02 -33.89 60.51
N MET A 581 -1.77 -34.33 60.30
CA MET A 581 -1.10 -35.30 61.19
C MET A 581 -0.77 -34.68 62.56
N SER A 582 -0.35 -33.42 62.61
CA SER A 582 -0.10 -32.74 63.90
C SER A 582 -1.39 -32.46 64.67
N ALA A 583 -2.48 -32.11 63.97
CA ALA A 583 -3.81 -31.99 64.57
C ALA A 583 -4.30 -33.31 65.18
N ALA A 584 -4.12 -34.43 64.48
CA ALA A 584 -4.45 -35.76 64.99
C ALA A 584 -3.64 -36.12 66.26
N ALA A 585 -2.36 -35.75 66.31
CA ALA A 585 -1.52 -35.95 67.48
C ALA A 585 -1.98 -35.09 68.68
N LEU A 586 -2.32 -33.81 68.45
CA LEU A 586 -2.85 -32.92 69.48
C LEU A 586 -4.20 -33.41 70.04
N CYS A 587 -5.10 -33.86 69.17
CA CYS A 587 -6.39 -34.43 69.58
C CYS A 587 -6.24 -35.76 70.33
N SER A 588 -5.26 -36.58 69.95
CA SER A 588 -4.93 -37.81 70.67
C SER A 588 -4.44 -37.51 72.09
N LEU A 589 -3.60 -36.49 72.25
CA LEU A 589 -3.13 -36.05 73.57
C LEU A 589 -4.28 -35.48 74.42
N SER A 590 -5.14 -34.65 73.83
CA SER A 590 -6.37 -34.15 74.49
C SER A 590 -7.26 -35.29 74.97
N TRP A 591 -7.47 -36.32 74.13
CA TRP A 591 -8.27 -37.49 74.49
C TRP A 591 -7.69 -38.27 75.68
N ILE A 592 -6.38 -38.50 75.68
CA ILE A 592 -5.67 -39.15 76.81
C ILE A 592 -5.87 -38.33 78.09
N THR A 593 -5.68 -37.00 78.02
CA THR A 593 -5.83 -36.14 79.21
C THR A 593 -7.25 -36.14 79.77
N ALA A 594 -8.28 -36.17 78.92
CA ALA A 594 -9.67 -36.23 79.36
C ALA A 594 -9.96 -37.53 80.13
N LYS A 595 -9.54 -38.69 79.59
CA LYS A 595 -9.77 -39.99 80.24
C LYS A 595 -9.02 -40.20 81.54
N VAL A 596 -7.83 -39.61 81.66
CA VAL A 596 -7.05 -39.65 82.90
C VAL A 596 -7.69 -38.76 83.98
N LEU A 597 -8.25 -37.61 83.61
CA LEU A 597 -9.00 -36.74 84.51
C LEU A 597 -10.31 -37.40 85.00
N ASP A 598 -10.93 -38.24 84.17
CA ASP A 598 -12.10 -39.06 84.53
C ASP A 598 -11.78 -40.23 85.49
N GLY A 599 -10.53 -40.36 85.94
CA GLY A 599 -10.10 -41.38 86.91
C GLY A 599 -9.61 -42.69 86.29
N THR A 600 -9.43 -42.77 84.96
CA THR A 600 -8.89 -43.96 84.29
C THR A 600 -7.38 -44.04 84.50
N SER A 601 -6.88 -45.19 84.97
CA SER A 601 -5.44 -45.42 85.07
C SER A 601 -4.78 -45.39 83.68
N TRP A 602 -3.59 -44.80 83.59
CA TRP A 602 -2.78 -44.76 82.36
C TRP A 602 -2.60 -46.15 81.74
N LEU A 603 -2.47 -47.18 82.57
CA LEU A 603 -2.29 -48.56 82.09
C LEU A 603 -3.56 -49.10 81.40
N THR A 604 -4.74 -48.79 81.93
CA THR A 604 -6.03 -49.24 81.39
C THR A 604 -6.34 -48.58 80.04
N LEU A 605 -5.90 -47.34 79.85
CA LEU A 605 -6.14 -46.58 78.63
C LEU A 605 -5.51 -47.22 77.38
N PHE A 606 -4.34 -47.85 77.53
CA PHE A 606 -3.64 -48.55 76.44
C PHE A 606 -4.00 -50.04 76.31
N TYR A 607 -4.61 -50.65 77.34
CA TYR A 607 -5.03 -52.05 77.30
C TYR A 607 -6.42 -52.24 76.68
N GLU A 608 -7.31 -51.24 76.76
CA GLU A 608 -8.63 -51.31 76.14
C GLU A 608 -8.55 -51.12 74.61
N PRO A 609 -8.95 -52.12 73.79
CA PRO A 609 -8.89 -52.04 72.33
C PRO A 609 -9.76 -50.92 71.73
N THR A 610 -10.81 -50.50 72.44
CA THR A 610 -11.71 -49.42 72.04
C THR A 610 -11.00 -48.07 71.95
N ASN A 611 -10.03 -47.79 72.83
CA ASN A 611 -9.26 -46.55 72.81
C ASN A 611 -8.30 -46.48 71.61
N TRP A 612 -7.75 -47.63 71.19
CA TRP A 612 -6.92 -47.72 69.99
C TRP A 612 -7.67 -47.39 68.71
N LEU A 613 -8.96 -47.74 68.63
CA LEU A 613 -9.80 -47.43 67.49
C LEU A 613 -9.91 -45.92 67.26
N THR A 614 -10.05 -45.13 68.33
CA THR A 614 -10.15 -43.66 68.25
C THR A 614 -8.85 -43.02 67.76
N PHE A 615 -7.69 -43.46 68.25
CA PHE A 615 -6.39 -42.94 67.79
C PHE A 615 -6.15 -43.24 66.32
N ILE A 616 -6.39 -44.48 65.90
CA ILE A 616 -6.24 -44.91 64.50
C ILE A 616 -7.16 -44.08 63.61
N PHE A 617 -8.40 -43.85 64.05
CA PHE A 617 -9.38 -43.08 63.29
C PHE A 617 -8.96 -41.61 63.09
N PHE A 618 -8.42 -40.94 64.12
CA PHE A 618 -7.92 -39.57 64.02
C PHE A 618 -6.78 -39.43 62.99
N PHE A 619 -5.79 -40.34 63.04
CA PHE A 619 -4.69 -40.32 62.08
C PHE A 619 -5.13 -40.70 60.66
N LEU A 620 -6.08 -41.64 60.51
CA LEU A 620 -6.63 -42.02 59.21
C LEU A 620 -7.35 -40.84 58.53
N VAL A 621 -8.20 -40.13 59.27
CA VAL A 621 -8.95 -38.98 58.75
C VAL A 621 -8.02 -37.81 58.43
N GLY A 622 -7.05 -37.50 59.31
CA GLY A 622 -6.02 -36.50 59.05
C GLY A 622 -5.19 -36.84 57.80
N GLY A 623 -4.85 -38.11 57.61
CA GLY A 623 -4.12 -38.62 56.45
C GLY A 623 -4.91 -38.50 55.14
N ILE A 624 -6.17 -38.97 55.11
CA ILE A 624 -7.01 -38.95 53.89
C ILE A 624 -7.29 -37.51 53.45
N CYS A 625 -7.75 -36.64 54.37
CA CYS A 625 -8.05 -35.25 54.05
C CYS A 625 -6.79 -34.48 53.63
N GLY A 626 -5.68 -34.71 54.31
CA GLY A 626 -4.39 -34.10 53.97
C GLY A 626 -3.85 -34.53 52.61
N TYR A 627 -4.02 -35.80 52.24
CA TYR A 627 -3.61 -36.34 50.93
C TYR A 627 -4.45 -35.77 49.78
N VAL A 628 -5.77 -35.65 49.96
CA VAL A 628 -6.65 -35.04 48.94
C VAL A 628 -6.25 -33.60 48.66
N LYS A 629 -5.89 -32.83 49.71
CA LYS A 629 -5.38 -31.46 49.56
C LYS A 629 -4.06 -31.43 48.81
N LEU A 630 -3.11 -32.30 49.16
CA LEU A 630 -1.82 -32.42 48.46
C LEU A 630 -2.01 -32.70 46.96
N LYS A 631 -2.87 -33.66 46.61
CA LYS A 631 -3.15 -34.01 45.21
C LYS A 631 -3.77 -32.84 44.44
N LYS A 632 -4.66 -32.06 45.06
CA LYS A 632 -5.24 -30.87 44.44
C LYS A 632 -4.18 -29.76 44.23
N ASP A 633 -3.28 -29.57 45.19
CA ASP A 633 -2.21 -28.59 45.07
C ASP A 633 -1.22 -28.96 43.96
N ASP A 634 -0.90 -30.25 43.80
CA ASP A 634 -0.11 -30.75 42.67
C ASP A 634 -0.79 -30.49 41.32
N GLN A 635 -2.10 -30.74 41.23
CA GLN A 635 -2.85 -30.49 40.00
C GLN A 635 -2.87 -29.00 39.64
N ILE A 636 -3.05 -28.10 40.63
CA ILE A 636 -3.01 -26.65 40.41
C ILE A 636 -1.62 -26.21 39.94
N ARG A 637 -0.54 -26.72 40.56
CA ARG A 637 0.84 -26.43 40.13
C ARG A 637 1.09 -26.90 38.69
N PHE A 638 0.68 -28.12 38.36
CA PHE A 638 0.84 -28.66 37.00
C PHE A 638 0.14 -27.79 35.97
N THR A 639 -1.13 -27.44 36.19
CA THR A 639 -1.89 -26.58 35.26
C THR A 639 -1.31 -25.16 35.18
N THR A 640 -0.74 -24.63 36.26
CA THR A 640 -0.09 -23.31 36.26
C THR A 640 1.18 -23.34 35.42
N GLU A 641 1.98 -24.40 35.52
CA GLU A 641 3.19 -24.57 34.74
C GLU A 641 2.89 -24.82 33.25
N GLU A 642 1.85 -25.59 32.95
CA GLU A 642 1.36 -25.78 31.57
C GLU A 642 0.93 -24.45 30.94
N ASN A 643 0.22 -23.60 31.68
CA ASN A 643 -0.13 -22.25 31.21
C ASN A 643 1.10 -21.39 30.95
N ARG A 644 2.10 -21.44 31.84
CA ARG A 644 3.37 -20.70 31.66
C ARG A 644 4.11 -21.15 30.40
N LEU A 645 4.13 -22.44 30.13
CA LEU A 645 4.73 -23.01 28.91
C LEU A 645 3.95 -22.61 27.65
N LEU A 646 2.61 -22.58 27.71
CA LEU A 646 1.76 -22.09 26.63
C LEU A 646 2.01 -20.61 26.33
N GLU A 647 2.14 -19.77 27.36
CA GLU A 647 2.48 -18.35 27.22
C GLU A 647 3.85 -18.14 26.56
N ALA A 648 4.86 -18.92 26.97
CA ALA A 648 6.18 -18.88 26.35
C ALA A 648 6.15 -19.33 24.88
N LYS A 649 5.38 -20.38 24.56
CA LYS A 649 5.19 -20.84 23.18
C LYS A 649 4.47 -19.80 22.32
N LEU A 650 3.49 -19.09 22.88
CA LEU A 650 2.77 -18.02 22.21
C LEU A 650 3.70 -16.82 21.94
N ALA A 651 4.52 -16.43 22.92
CA ALA A 651 5.51 -15.36 22.75
C ALA A 651 6.52 -15.67 21.63
N PHE A 652 7.04 -16.89 21.57
CA PHE A 652 7.94 -17.34 20.50
C PHE A 652 7.26 -17.35 19.13
N THR A 653 6.02 -17.84 19.06
CA THR A 653 5.24 -17.86 17.81
C THR A 653 4.99 -16.44 17.29
N ARG A 654 4.70 -15.50 18.20
CA ARG A 654 4.53 -14.08 17.87
C ARG A 654 5.81 -13.47 17.31
N GLN A 655 6.97 -13.79 17.88
CA GLN A 655 8.25 -13.32 17.38
C GLN A 655 8.51 -13.79 15.94
N ILE A 656 8.31 -15.08 15.64
CA ILE A 656 8.45 -15.62 14.27
C ILE A 656 7.51 -14.90 13.29
N TYR A 657 6.27 -14.64 13.70
CA TYR A 657 5.30 -13.93 12.88
C TYR A 657 5.75 -12.50 12.58
N GLU A 658 6.26 -11.76 13.58
CA GLU A 658 6.78 -10.41 13.42
C GLU A 658 7.99 -10.37 12.47
N ASP A 659 8.91 -11.33 12.58
CA ASP A 659 10.07 -11.46 11.70
C ASP A 659 9.65 -11.78 10.26
N THR A 660 8.74 -12.75 10.07
CA THR A 660 8.17 -13.10 8.75
C THR A 660 7.44 -11.90 8.13
N PHE A 661 6.76 -11.10 8.96
CA PHE A 661 6.05 -9.93 8.50
C PHE A 661 7.00 -8.83 8.00
N ARG A 662 8.13 -8.61 8.69
CA ARG A 662 9.19 -7.68 8.24
C ARG A 662 9.76 -8.10 6.89
N GLU A 663 10.11 -9.38 6.74
CA GLU A 663 10.57 -9.92 5.45
C GLU A 663 9.54 -9.74 4.34
N LYS A 664 8.25 -9.99 4.64
CA LYS A 664 7.15 -9.77 3.68
C LYS A 664 6.99 -8.29 3.31
N GLN A 665 7.22 -7.36 4.23
CA GLN A 665 7.17 -5.92 3.96
C GLN A 665 8.33 -5.47 3.08
N ASP A 666 9.54 -5.98 3.32
CA ASP A 666 10.71 -5.69 2.50
C ASP A 666 10.53 -6.25 1.08
N LEU A 667 9.98 -7.47 0.95
CA LEU A 667 9.57 -8.03 -0.34
C LEU A 667 8.46 -7.22 -1.01
N LYS A 668 7.47 -6.73 -0.25
CA LYS A 668 6.38 -5.87 -0.77
C LYS A 668 6.95 -4.54 -1.30
N LYS A 669 7.91 -3.92 -0.61
CA LYS A 669 8.60 -2.71 -1.10
C LYS A 669 9.39 -2.98 -2.38
N GLN A 670 10.07 -4.12 -2.47
CA GLN A 670 10.75 -4.56 -3.70
C GLN A 670 9.76 -4.80 -4.86
N ILE A 671 8.59 -5.39 -4.57
CA ILE A 671 7.54 -5.64 -5.57
C ILE A 671 6.86 -4.33 -6.01
N ILE A 672 6.54 -3.40 -5.10
CA ILE A 672 5.93 -2.11 -5.43
C ILE A 672 6.89 -1.25 -6.26
N GLY A 673 8.18 -1.24 -5.92
CA GLY A 673 9.21 -0.58 -6.73
C GLY A 673 9.27 -1.10 -8.16
N SER A 674 9.00 -2.40 -8.37
CA SER A 674 9.01 -3.05 -9.69
C SER A 674 7.74 -2.85 -10.54
N LYS A 675 6.65 -2.34 -9.96
CA LYS A 675 5.36 -2.16 -10.67
C LYS A 675 5.22 -0.81 -11.38
N ASP A 676 6.08 0.15 -11.04
CA ASP A 676 6.02 1.52 -11.56
C ASP A 676 7.06 1.78 -12.67
N SER A 677 7.55 0.71 -13.31
CA SER A 677 8.65 0.80 -14.27
C SER A 677 8.31 1.71 -15.45
N PHE A 678 7.05 1.75 -15.91
CA PHE A 678 6.66 2.60 -17.04
C PHE A 678 6.61 4.09 -16.69
N GLY A 679 6.11 4.45 -15.50
CA GLY A 679 6.12 5.84 -15.03
C GLY A 679 7.55 6.33 -14.80
N LYS A 680 8.37 5.51 -14.15
CA LYS A 680 9.80 5.79 -13.96
C LYS A 680 10.56 5.89 -15.28
N ILE A 681 10.39 4.95 -16.21
CA ILE A 681 11.02 4.98 -17.54
C ILE A 681 10.56 6.19 -18.37
N PHE A 682 9.29 6.58 -18.26
CA PHE A 682 8.79 7.80 -18.89
C PHE A 682 9.44 9.05 -18.31
N ASP A 683 9.48 9.19 -16.98
CA ASP A 683 10.16 10.31 -16.32
C ASP A 683 11.64 10.36 -16.68
N ILE A 684 12.33 9.21 -16.76
CA ILE A 684 13.72 9.10 -17.24
C ILE A 684 13.84 9.62 -18.66
N THR A 685 13.03 9.10 -19.58
CA THR A 685 13.13 9.41 -21.00
C THR A 685 12.83 10.90 -21.24
N ARG A 686 11.84 11.44 -20.52
CA ARG A 686 11.50 12.87 -20.57
C ARG A 686 12.63 13.74 -20.02
N GLN A 687 13.22 13.37 -18.88
CA GLN A 687 14.34 14.09 -18.28
C GLN A 687 15.59 14.03 -19.16
N LEU A 688 15.85 12.91 -19.83
CA LEU A 688 17.01 12.71 -20.70
C LEU A 688 16.80 13.18 -22.15
N ASN A 689 15.62 13.70 -22.53
CA ASN A 689 15.35 14.23 -23.87
C ASN A 689 15.80 15.69 -23.99
N THR A 690 17.12 15.92 -23.96
CA THR A 690 17.71 17.22 -24.31
C THR A 690 18.66 17.07 -25.48
N VAL A 691 18.83 18.18 -26.18
CA VAL A 691 19.69 18.30 -27.35
C VAL A 691 21.07 18.85 -26.97
N ASP A 692 21.19 19.47 -25.79
CA ASP A 692 22.46 19.99 -25.28
C ASP A 692 23.24 18.89 -24.54
N SER A 693 24.42 18.54 -25.08
CA SER A 693 25.31 17.52 -24.53
C SER A 693 25.78 17.79 -23.09
N ARG A 694 25.86 19.06 -22.66
CA ARG A 694 26.29 19.43 -21.30
C ARG A 694 25.16 19.39 -20.29
N GLU A 695 23.98 19.87 -20.70
CA GLU A 695 22.76 19.75 -19.88
C GLU A 695 22.41 18.28 -19.64
N LEU A 696 22.72 17.41 -20.61
CA LEU A 696 22.51 15.97 -20.51
C LEU A 696 23.30 15.35 -19.34
N TYR A 697 24.53 15.79 -19.05
CA TYR A 697 25.29 15.27 -17.90
C TYR A 697 24.59 15.53 -16.56
N LEU A 698 23.96 16.70 -16.40
CA LEU A 698 23.18 17.00 -15.19
C LEU A 698 21.94 16.12 -15.09
N LYS A 699 21.21 16.03 -16.19
CA LYS A 699 19.99 15.21 -16.26
C LYS A 699 20.30 13.76 -15.96
N ILE A 700 21.47 13.25 -16.36
CA ILE A 700 21.94 11.91 -15.97
C ILE A 700 22.07 11.79 -14.45
N VAL A 701 22.74 12.74 -13.77
CA VAL A 701 22.88 12.67 -12.31
C VAL A 701 21.52 12.76 -11.63
N ASP A 702 20.69 13.74 -11.98
CA ASP A 702 19.37 13.96 -11.37
C ASP A 702 18.44 12.75 -11.57
N SER A 703 18.39 12.20 -12.78
CA SER A 703 17.58 11.01 -13.09
C SER A 703 18.07 9.78 -12.34
N PHE A 704 19.39 9.54 -12.29
CA PHE A 704 19.94 8.37 -11.60
C PHE A 704 19.78 8.50 -10.08
N GLU A 705 20.06 9.67 -9.49
CA GLU A 705 19.88 9.90 -8.05
C GLU A 705 18.41 9.74 -7.63
N GLY A 706 17.47 10.30 -8.40
CA GLY A 706 16.05 10.23 -8.09
C GLY A 706 15.48 8.81 -8.16
N ILE A 707 16.02 7.97 -9.05
CA ILE A 707 15.41 6.66 -9.36
C ILE A 707 16.11 5.51 -8.66
N LEU A 708 17.43 5.60 -8.54
CA LEU A 708 18.23 4.62 -7.81
C LEU A 708 18.32 4.98 -6.32
N GLU A 709 17.81 6.16 -5.92
CA GLU A 709 17.89 6.68 -4.55
C GLU A 709 19.33 6.62 -4.01
N ASN A 710 20.30 6.91 -4.89
CA ASN A 710 21.72 6.78 -4.61
C ASN A 710 22.44 8.07 -4.97
N LYS A 711 23.10 8.69 -3.99
CA LYS A 711 23.77 9.99 -4.12
C LYS A 711 25.28 9.88 -4.31
N THR A 712 25.75 8.74 -4.80
CA THR A 712 27.19 8.45 -4.96
C THR A 712 27.55 8.15 -6.42
N LEU A 713 26.94 8.87 -7.36
CA LEU A 713 27.14 8.73 -8.79
C LEU A 713 28.28 9.63 -9.28
N SER A 714 29.08 9.16 -10.24
CA SER A 714 30.03 10.00 -10.99
C SER A 714 30.11 9.56 -12.44
N VAL A 715 30.23 10.53 -13.35
CA VAL A 715 30.30 10.30 -14.80
C VAL A 715 31.65 10.77 -15.31
N TYR A 716 32.37 9.87 -15.99
CA TYR A 716 33.67 10.13 -16.60
C TYR A 716 33.58 10.05 -18.12
N SER A 717 34.19 10.98 -18.84
CA SER A 717 34.40 10.89 -20.29
C SER A 717 35.73 10.22 -20.63
N ILE A 718 35.76 9.49 -21.74
CA ILE A 718 36.97 8.83 -22.27
C ILE A 718 37.32 9.45 -23.62
N SER A 719 38.55 9.95 -23.76
CA SER A 719 39.08 10.39 -25.06
C SER A 719 39.79 9.24 -25.78
N GLN A 720 39.65 9.18 -27.11
CA GLN A 720 40.08 8.05 -27.94
C GLN A 720 41.60 7.79 -27.90
N ASP A 721 42.41 8.77 -27.49
CA ASP A 721 43.87 8.70 -27.48
C ASP A 721 44.49 8.77 -26.06
N SER A 722 43.68 8.80 -25.01
CA SER A 722 44.16 8.88 -23.63
C SER A 722 43.77 7.65 -22.82
N GLY A 723 44.73 7.00 -22.19
CA GLY A 723 44.49 5.94 -21.18
C GLY A 723 43.84 6.43 -19.87
N PHE A 724 43.14 7.57 -19.92
CA PHE A 724 42.59 8.27 -18.77
C PHE A 724 41.12 8.65 -19.01
N GLY A 725 40.30 8.52 -17.96
CA GLY A 725 38.96 9.08 -17.90
C GLY A 725 38.95 10.41 -17.16
N ARG A 726 38.13 11.37 -17.61
CA ARG A 726 38.01 12.71 -16.99
C ARG A 726 36.62 12.89 -16.40
N LEU A 727 36.54 13.46 -15.20
CA LEU A 727 35.27 13.68 -14.53
C LEU A 727 34.48 14.79 -15.23
N GLU A 728 33.28 14.47 -15.70
CA GLU A 728 32.34 15.46 -16.25
C GLU A 728 31.44 16.01 -15.15
N VAL A 729 30.87 15.11 -14.34
CA VAL A 729 29.94 15.45 -13.26
C VAL A 729 29.97 14.40 -12.16
N ALA A 730 29.69 14.80 -10.92
CA ALA A 730 29.50 13.91 -9.78
C ALA A 730 28.34 14.37 -8.91
N SER A 731 27.76 13.42 -8.18
CA SER A 731 26.81 13.68 -7.11
C SER A 731 27.39 14.64 -6.08
N ARG A 732 26.57 15.57 -5.58
CA ARG A 732 26.97 16.59 -4.61
C ARG A 732 27.68 16.03 -3.38
N SER A 733 27.26 14.83 -2.93
CA SER A 733 27.78 14.25 -1.69
C SER A 733 29.21 13.71 -1.80
N ILE A 734 29.69 13.42 -3.02
CA ILE A 734 31.01 12.82 -3.27
C ILE A 734 31.89 13.68 -4.17
N MET A 735 31.45 14.87 -4.57
CA MET A 735 32.15 15.74 -5.53
C MET A 735 33.60 16.04 -5.13
N HIS A 736 33.88 16.14 -3.82
CA HIS A 736 35.23 16.36 -3.29
C HIS A 736 36.01 15.07 -3.00
N ASP A 737 35.35 13.92 -3.00
CA ASP A 737 35.95 12.62 -2.66
C ASP A 737 36.44 11.88 -3.91
N VAL A 738 35.88 12.19 -5.08
CA VAL A 738 36.24 11.56 -6.36
C VAL A 738 37.38 12.28 -7.07
N SER A 739 38.23 11.51 -7.74
CA SER A 739 39.34 12.08 -8.53
C SER A 739 38.85 12.74 -9.81
N ARG A 740 39.37 13.94 -10.13
CA ARG A 740 39.07 14.67 -11.38
C ARG A 740 39.55 13.94 -12.65
N SER A 741 40.54 13.07 -12.50
CA SER A 741 41.07 12.22 -13.59
C SER A 741 41.37 10.84 -13.02
N ILE A 742 41.01 9.80 -13.78
CA ILE A 742 41.25 8.39 -13.43
C ILE A 742 42.08 7.70 -14.51
N SER A 743 42.99 6.81 -14.12
CA SER A 743 43.71 5.95 -15.08
C SER A 743 42.88 4.71 -15.38
N LEU A 744 42.66 4.39 -16.65
CA LEU A 744 41.85 3.24 -17.06
C LEU A 744 42.52 1.91 -16.69
N ASP A 745 43.85 1.89 -16.60
CA ASP A 745 44.62 0.70 -16.17
C ASP A 745 44.32 0.33 -14.72
N THR A 746 44.13 1.32 -13.85
CA THR A 746 43.76 1.11 -12.45
C THR A 746 42.38 0.45 -12.33
N TYR A 747 41.49 0.69 -13.29
CA TYR A 747 40.13 0.14 -13.34
C TYR A 747 39.99 -0.98 -14.37
N ALA A 748 41.07 -1.71 -14.70
CA ALA A 748 41.06 -2.79 -15.69
C ALA A 748 39.91 -3.81 -15.55
N PRO A 749 39.53 -4.29 -14.33
CA PRO A 749 38.39 -5.20 -14.17
C PRO A 749 37.05 -4.58 -14.58
N VAL A 750 36.87 -3.28 -14.31
CA VAL A 750 35.70 -2.51 -14.74
C VAL A 750 35.69 -2.40 -16.26
N MET A 751 36.84 -2.06 -16.85
CA MET A 751 36.98 -1.94 -18.30
C MET A 751 36.76 -3.26 -19.03
N GLU A 752 37.11 -4.40 -18.43
CA GLU A 752 36.82 -5.72 -19.00
C GLU A 752 35.30 -5.98 -19.09
N ALA A 753 34.55 -5.67 -18.03
CA ALA A 753 33.09 -5.80 -18.03
C ALA A 753 32.44 -4.81 -19.02
N VAL A 754 32.87 -3.55 -19.01
CA VAL A 754 32.42 -2.50 -19.94
C VAL A 754 32.69 -2.88 -21.41
N ASN A 755 33.81 -3.54 -21.68
CA ASN A 755 34.16 -4.01 -23.04
C ASN A 755 33.32 -5.21 -23.48
N LYS A 756 32.73 -5.95 -22.54
CA LYS A 756 31.80 -7.06 -22.81
C LYS A 756 30.33 -6.62 -22.83
N ASP A 757 30.05 -5.32 -22.74
CA ASP A 757 28.70 -4.76 -22.61
C ASP A 757 27.97 -5.25 -21.34
N GLU A 758 28.73 -5.42 -20.26
CA GLU A 758 28.23 -5.87 -18.96
C GLU A 758 28.38 -4.78 -17.89
N VAL A 759 27.44 -4.75 -16.96
CA VAL A 759 27.53 -3.93 -15.75
C VAL A 759 28.54 -4.57 -14.79
N TRP A 760 29.60 -3.85 -14.46
CA TRP A 760 30.53 -4.24 -13.41
C TRP A 760 29.85 -4.23 -12.04
N ARG A 761 30.14 -5.24 -11.22
CA ARG A 761 29.63 -5.37 -9.85
C ARG A 761 30.75 -5.74 -8.89
N ASN A 762 30.97 -4.92 -7.87
CA ASN A 762 31.98 -5.21 -6.84
C ASN A 762 31.41 -6.18 -5.79
N THR A 763 31.35 -7.46 -6.13
CA THR A 763 30.87 -8.51 -5.22
C THR A 763 31.86 -8.85 -4.10
N HIS A 764 33.14 -8.51 -4.29
CA HIS A 764 34.23 -8.82 -3.37
C HIS A 764 34.68 -7.63 -2.51
N PHE A 765 33.99 -6.48 -2.61
CA PHE A 765 34.32 -5.25 -1.87
C PHE A 765 35.78 -4.82 -2.01
N LEU A 766 36.29 -4.84 -3.25
CA LEU A 766 37.62 -4.33 -3.55
C LEU A 766 37.69 -2.84 -3.16
N PRO A 767 38.70 -2.42 -2.38
CA PRO A 767 38.85 -1.02 -1.97
C PRO A 767 39.16 -0.13 -3.17
N ASN A 768 38.71 1.13 -3.11
CA ASN A 768 38.88 2.14 -4.18
C ASN A 768 38.27 1.74 -5.55
N MET A 769 37.33 0.79 -5.57
CA MET A 769 36.59 0.39 -6.76
C MET A 769 35.11 0.75 -6.61
N PRO A 770 34.44 1.20 -7.69
CA PRO A 770 33.02 1.48 -7.64
C PRO A 770 32.22 0.20 -7.36
N MET A 771 31.12 0.33 -6.62
CA MET A 771 30.18 -0.76 -6.37
C MET A 771 29.52 -1.25 -7.66
N PHE A 772 29.15 -0.30 -8.54
CA PHE A 772 28.63 -0.59 -9.88
C PHE A 772 29.29 0.34 -10.90
N ALA A 773 29.52 -0.19 -12.10
CA ALA A 773 29.96 0.64 -13.22
C ALA A 773 29.40 0.14 -14.55
N CYS A 774 29.07 1.08 -15.44
CA CYS A 774 28.59 0.81 -16.79
C CYS A 774 29.23 1.80 -17.77
N GLY A 775 29.48 1.34 -19.00
CA GLY A 775 29.98 2.20 -20.07
C GLY A 775 28.86 2.59 -21.03
N ILE A 776 28.90 3.81 -21.53
CA ILE A 776 28.10 4.26 -22.68
C ILE A 776 29.00 4.23 -23.91
N ARG A 777 28.52 3.63 -24.98
CA ARG A 777 29.33 3.32 -26.17
C ARG A 777 28.72 3.93 -27.43
N GLN A 778 29.58 4.23 -28.40
CA GLN A 778 29.17 4.50 -29.78
C GLN A 778 29.96 3.54 -30.69
N GLY A 779 29.27 2.52 -31.21
CA GLY A 779 29.92 1.38 -31.85
C GLY A 779 30.82 0.60 -30.87
N ASP A 780 32.05 0.31 -31.28
CA ASP A 780 33.01 -0.48 -30.48
C ASP A 780 33.83 0.35 -29.47
N LYS A 781 33.57 1.65 -29.33
CA LYS A 781 34.36 2.53 -28.45
C LYS A 781 33.53 3.02 -27.25
N PRO A 782 34.02 2.86 -26.01
CA PRO A 782 33.41 3.48 -24.84
C PRO A 782 33.66 5.00 -24.85
N LEU A 783 32.60 5.78 -24.66
CA LEU A 783 32.64 7.24 -24.63
C LEU A 783 32.51 7.78 -23.20
N LEU A 784 31.65 7.18 -22.38
CA LEU A 784 31.45 7.56 -20.98
C LEU A 784 31.52 6.33 -20.07
N LEU A 785 31.89 6.56 -18.81
CA LEU A 785 31.78 5.61 -17.71
C LEU A 785 30.91 6.23 -16.62
N ILE A 786 29.89 5.48 -16.20
CA ILE A 786 29.02 5.85 -15.09
C ILE A 786 29.36 4.94 -13.91
N PHE A 787 29.79 5.52 -12.80
CA PHE A 787 30.17 4.82 -11.57
C PHE A 787 29.18 5.13 -10.43
N ILE A 788 28.87 4.11 -9.63
CA ILE A 788 28.22 4.23 -8.33
C ILE A 788 29.21 3.74 -7.27
N TRP A 789 29.60 4.62 -6.34
CA TRP A 789 30.67 4.34 -5.38
C TRP A 789 30.21 3.53 -4.17
N SER A 790 28.97 3.69 -3.72
CA SER A 790 28.43 2.98 -2.56
C SER A 790 27.04 2.42 -2.82
N ALA A 791 26.71 1.27 -2.23
CA ALA A 791 25.39 0.66 -2.37
C ALA A 791 24.95 -0.02 -1.06
N GLN A 792 23.74 0.31 -0.60
CA GLN A 792 23.09 -0.30 0.56
C GLN A 792 22.64 -1.74 0.29
N THR A 793 22.29 -2.51 1.32
CA THR A 793 21.90 -3.93 1.20
C THR A 793 20.76 -4.15 0.19
N HIS A 794 19.74 -3.28 0.20
CA HIS A 794 18.61 -3.37 -0.74
C HIS A 794 18.97 -2.94 -2.18
N GLN A 795 20.04 -2.15 -2.36
CA GLN A 795 20.59 -1.70 -3.65
C GLN A 795 21.54 -2.72 -4.28
N ARG A 796 21.63 -3.94 -3.74
CA ARG A 796 22.44 -5.05 -4.28
C ARG A 796 21.60 -6.14 -4.93
N SER A 797 20.29 -5.92 -5.02
CA SER A 797 19.36 -6.86 -5.66
C SER A 797 19.58 -6.92 -7.17
N LEU A 798 19.19 -8.05 -7.79
CA LEU A 798 19.21 -8.19 -9.25
C LEU A 798 18.31 -7.15 -9.94
N TYR A 799 17.22 -6.76 -9.28
CA TYR A 799 16.34 -5.69 -9.72
C TYR A 799 17.09 -4.35 -9.84
N TYR A 800 17.86 -3.98 -8.83
CA TYR A 800 18.64 -2.73 -8.84
C TYR A 800 19.68 -2.72 -9.96
N VAL A 801 20.38 -3.84 -10.17
CA VAL A 801 21.34 -4.00 -11.27
C VAL A 801 20.65 -3.84 -12.64
N ASN A 802 19.48 -4.44 -12.81
CA ASN A 802 18.71 -4.31 -14.05
C ASN A 802 18.22 -2.88 -14.27
N LEU A 803 17.78 -2.20 -13.20
CA LEU A 803 17.34 -0.81 -13.28
C LEU A 803 18.49 0.13 -13.65
N PHE A 804 19.67 -0.06 -13.04
CA PHE A 804 20.88 0.67 -13.40
C PHE A 804 21.28 0.44 -14.87
N ARG A 805 21.19 -0.82 -15.36
CA ARG A 805 21.42 -1.13 -16.77
C ARG A 805 20.47 -0.39 -17.71
N ILE A 806 19.17 -0.45 -17.44
CA ILE A 806 18.14 0.23 -18.26
C ILE A 806 18.40 1.74 -18.31
N LEU A 807 18.75 2.35 -17.17
CA LEU A 807 19.11 3.77 -17.10
C LEU A 807 20.33 4.09 -17.98
N CYS A 808 21.36 3.25 -17.97
CA CYS A 808 22.53 3.41 -18.83
C CYS A 808 22.17 3.28 -20.32
N ASP A 809 21.32 2.32 -20.68
CA ASP A 809 20.88 2.10 -22.07
C ASP A 809 20.08 3.29 -22.60
N LEU A 810 19.14 3.83 -21.80
CA LEU A 810 18.38 5.04 -22.14
C LEU A 810 19.30 6.25 -22.28
N THR A 811 20.27 6.37 -21.38
CA THR A 811 21.27 7.44 -21.45
C THR A 811 22.10 7.35 -22.71
N GLN A 812 22.51 6.15 -23.12
CA GLN A 812 23.24 5.92 -24.36
C GLN A 812 22.44 6.40 -25.57
N MET A 813 21.16 6.06 -25.67
CA MET A 813 20.29 6.51 -26.77
C MET A 813 20.17 8.04 -26.82
N SER A 814 19.91 8.69 -25.68
CA SER A 814 19.83 10.15 -25.58
C SER A 814 21.15 10.84 -25.91
N PHE A 815 22.27 10.30 -25.43
CA PHE A 815 23.59 10.86 -25.63
C PHE A 815 24.05 10.78 -27.08
N ILE A 816 23.83 9.64 -27.75
CA ILE A 816 24.12 9.49 -29.18
C ILE A 816 23.31 10.53 -29.99
N ARG A 817 22.02 10.68 -29.70
CA ARG A 817 21.15 11.64 -30.40
C ARG A 817 21.60 13.09 -30.20
N ALA A 818 21.93 13.49 -28.96
CA ALA A 818 22.42 14.82 -28.66
C ALA A 818 23.78 15.09 -29.35
N HIS A 819 24.66 14.09 -29.39
CA HIS A 819 25.96 14.19 -30.03
C HIS A 819 25.86 14.32 -31.55
N ASP A 820 25.01 13.51 -32.20
CA ASP A 820 24.77 13.59 -33.65
C ASP A 820 24.16 14.94 -34.03
N TYR A 821 23.18 15.44 -33.26
CA TYR A 821 22.62 16.79 -33.47
C TYR A 821 23.67 17.91 -33.29
N SER A 822 24.50 17.81 -32.24
CA SER A 822 25.56 18.79 -32.01
C SER A 822 26.59 18.82 -33.14
N ARG A 823 26.86 17.66 -33.76
CA ARG A 823 27.76 17.56 -34.92
C ARG A 823 27.14 18.21 -36.17
N ASP A 824 25.85 17.99 -36.41
CA ASP A 824 25.14 18.55 -37.57
C ASP A 824 24.91 20.08 -37.46
N MET A 825 24.94 20.63 -36.24
CA MET A 825 24.82 22.07 -35.96
C MET A 825 26.17 22.81 -35.84
N HIS A 826 27.30 22.11 -35.92
CA HIS A 826 28.64 22.67 -35.69
C HIS A 826 28.91 23.89 -36.59
N ASP A 827 28.56 23.81 -37.88
CA ASP A 827 28.80 24.89 -38.86
C ASP A 827 27.99 26.17 -38.60
N ARG A 828 26.94 26.11 -37.74
CA ARG A 828 26.11 27.28 -37.37
C ARG A 828 26.51 27.89 -36.02
N GLN A 829 27.23 27.15 -35.19
CA GLN A 829 27.59 27.54 -33.83
C GLN A 829 28.95 28.26 -33.74
N TYR A 830 29.83 27.99 -34.70
CA TYR A 830 31.20 28.50 -34.74
C TYR A 830 31.39 29.53 -35.86
N VAL A 831 32.34 30.44 -35.68
CA VAL A 831 32.67 31.48 -36.67
C VAL A 831 33.57 30.88 -37.75
N GLY A 832 32.99 30.54 -38.91
CA GLY A 832 33.73 29.94 -40.03
C GLY A 832 34.32 28.57 -39.67
N HIS A 833 35.60 28.35 -39.99
CA HIS A 833 36.33 27.11 -39.65
C HIS A 833 37.13 27.22 -38.34
N THR A 834 36.75 28.13 -37.43
CA THR A 834 37.48 28.37 -36.17
C THR A 834 36.85 27.63 -34.99
N VAL A 835 37.62 27.45 -33.91
CA VAL A 835 37.11 26.95 -32.61
C VAL A 835 36.36 28.01 -31.79
N LEU A 836 36.09 29.20 -32.36
CA LEU A 836 35.41 30.29 -31.67
C LEU A 836 33.90 30.21 -31.90
N GLN A 837 33.14 30.07 -30.82
CA GLN A 837 31.68 30.16 -30.87
C GLN A 837 31.23 31.59 -31.22
N ASN A 838 30.12 31.71 -31.95
CA ASN A 838 29.48 33.01 -32.17
C ASN A 838 28.89 33.57 -30.86
N ALA A 839 28.63 34.88 -30.82
CA ALA A 839 28.21 35.57 -29.61
C ALA A 839 26.97 34.96 -28.94
N ALA A 840 25.95 34.59 -29.72
CA ALA A 840 24.72 33.98 -29.21
C ALA A 840 24.98 32.60 -28.57
N THR A 841 25.78 31.76 -29.23
CA THR A 841 26.12 30.41 -28.75
C THR A 841 27.04 30.47 -27.53
N PHE A 842 27.99 31.40 -27.51
CA PHE A 842 28.87 31.61 -26.38
C PHE A 842 28.13 32.09 -25.14
N ARG A 843 27.17 33.02 -25.29
CA ARG A 843 26.31 33.49 -24.19
C ARG A 843 25.45 32.36 -23.61
N ASN A 844 24.90 31.49 -24.46
CA ASN A 844 24.19 30.29 -23.99
C ASN A 844 25.12 29.36 -23.21
N SER A 845 26.34 29.10 -23.71
CA SER A 845 27.33 28.30 -22.98
C SER A 845 27.69 28.91 -21.62
N LEU A 846 27.84 30.23 -21.55
CA LEU A 846 28.10 30.96 -20.29
C LEU A 846 26.93 30.83 -19.31
N HIS A 847 25.68 30.96 -19.79
CA HIS A 847 24.50 30.78 -18.96
C HIS A 847 24.46 29.38 -18.34
N VAL A 848 24.69 28.33 -19.15
CA VAL A 848 24.76 26.95 -18.66
C VAL A 848 25.86 26.79 -17.62
N PHE A 849 27.05 27.38 -17.83
CA PHE A 849 28.17 27.30 -16.89
C PHE A 849 27.85 28.00 -15.55
N ARG A 850 27.18 29.16 -15.58
CA ARG A 850 26.73 29.87 -14.36
C ARG A 850 25.68 29.06 -13.59
N GLU A 851 24.68 28.52 -14.29
CA GLU A 851 23.66 27.68 -13.66
C GLU A 851 24.25 26.42 -13.02
N LEU A 852 25.24 25.81 -13.69
CA LEU A 852 26.01 24.68 -13.21
C LEU A 852 26.79 24.98 -11.92
N GLU A 853 27.43 26.15 -11.86
CA GLU A 853 28.18 26.61 -10.69
C GLU A 853 27.25 26.96 -9.50
N GLU A 854 26.13 27.64 -9.75
CA GLU A 854 25.11 27.95 -8.74
C GLU A 854 24.55 26.70 -8.07
N ARG A 855 24.35 25.62 -8.84
CA ARG A 855 23.87 24.33 -8.35
C ARG A 855 24.93 23.54 -7.59
N ARG A 856 26.16 24.05 -7.46
CA ARG A 856 27.30 23.43 -6.75
C ARG A 856 27.66 22.02 -7.24
N VAL A 857 27.58 21.79 -8.54
CA VAL A 857 27.91 20.50 -9.18
C VAL A 857 29.04 20.63 -10.21
N PHE A 858 29.53 21.85 -10.42
CA PHE A 858 30.51 22.22 -11.43
C PHE A 858 31.23 23.50 -10.99
N GLN A 859 32.44 23.73 -11.50
CA GLN A 859 33.21 24.96 -11.28
C GLN A 859 33.88 25.36 -12.59
N PHE A 860 34.04 26.66 -12.87
CA PHE A 860 34.75 27.13 -14.05
C PHE A 860 35.42 28.49 -13.85
N LEU A 861 36.31 28.85 -14.77
CA LEU A 861 37.03 30.12 -14.76
C LEU A 861 36.77 30.93 -16.03
N GLN A 862 36.56 32.25 -15.88
CA GLN A 862 36.33 33.17 -17.00
C GLN A 862 37.62 33.95 -17.28
N LEU A 863 38.10 33.90 -18.52
CA LEU A 863 39.31 34.59 -18.95
C LEU A 863 39.05 35.43 -20.20
N LYS A 864 39.50 36.69 -20.18
CA LYS A 864 39.60 37.54 -21.37
C LYS A 864 40.97 37.33 -22.02
N VAL A 865 41.00 37.00 -23.30
CA VAL A 865 42.25 36.78 -24.05
C VAL A 865 42.62 38.05 -24.80
N ASP A 866 43.87 38.49 -24.68
CA ASP A 866 44.40 39.57 -25.49
C ASP A 866 44.75 39.05 -26.89
N ALA A 867 44.06 39.59 -27.90
CA ALA A 867 44.25 39.22 -29.29
C ALA A 867 45.59 39.73 -29.86
N GLY A 868 46.22 40.75 -29.24
CA GLY A 868 47.53 41.27 -29.66
C GLY A 868 47.61 41.67 -31.14
N GLY A 869 46.49 42.06 -31.76
CA GLY A 869 46.38 42.41 -33.19
C GLY A 869 46.36 41.24 -34.18
N ARG A 870 46.25 39.98 -33.72
CA ARG A 870 46.26 38.77 -34.56
C ARG A 870 44.90 38.51 -35.21
N SER A 871 44.88 37.78 -36.33
CA SER A 871 43.62 37.38 -36.98
C SER A 871 42.87 36.32 -36.15
N GLN A 872 41.54 36.23 -36.34
CA GLN A 872 40.69 35.27 -35.62
C GLN A 872 41.10 33.81 -35.89
N GLU A 873 41.59 33.51 -37.08
CA GLU A 873 42.07 32.17 -37.46
C GLU A 873 43.41 31.82 -36.80
N GLU A 874 44.34 32.77 -36.69
CA GLU A 874 45.61 32.59 -36.00
C GLU A 874 45.41 32.41 -34.49
N LEU A 875 44.54 33.23 -33.90
CA LEU A 875 44.18 33.12 -32.50
C LEU A 875 43.47 31.81 -32.20
N SER A 876 42.57 31.37 -33.09
CA SER A 876 41.89 30.08 -32.99
C SER A 876 42.87 28.90 -33.01
N LYS A 877 43.89 28.91 -33.88
CA LYS A 877 44.93 27.86 -33.91
C LYS A 877 45.76 27.82 -32.64
N LEU A 878 46.06 28.97 -32.03
CA LEU A 878 46.77 29.02 -30.75
C LEU A 878 45.89 28.52 -29.60
N LEU A 879 44.62 28.94 -29.55
CA LEU A 879 43.65 28.50 -28.56
C LEU A 879 43.40 27.00 -28.64
N ALA A 880 43.25 26.43 -29.83
CA ALA A 880 43.10 24.98 -30.02
C ALA A 880 44.26 24.16 -29.44
N ARG A 881 45.46 24.76 -29.26
CA ARG A 881 46.62 24.11 -28.62
C ARG A 881 46.69 24.33 -27.11
N CYS A 882 45.98 25.32 -26.58
CA CYS A 882 46.02 25.75 -25.18
C CYS A 882 44.79 25.30 -24.37
N VAL A 883 43.66 25.18 -25.05
CA VAL A 883 42.31 25.03 -24.51
C VAL A 883 41.89 23.56 -24.61
N ARG A 884 41.29 23.00 -23.55
CA ARG A 884 40.86 21.60 -23.51
C ARG A 884 39.57 21.42 -24.30
N THR A 885 39.23 20.18 -24.66
CA THR A 885 38.00 19.85 -25.40
C THR A 885 36.71 20.35 -24.74
N ASN A 886 36.68 20.44 -23.40
CA ASN A 886 35.51 20.89 -22.64
C ASN A 886 35.56 22.39 -22.30
N ASP A 887 36.66 23.07 -22.62
CA ASP A 887 36.77 24.51 -22.44
C ASP A 887 36.13 25.21 -23.65
N VAL A 888 35.50 26.36 -23.43
CA VAL A 888 34.76 27.09 -24.47
C VAL A 888 35.50 28.35 -24.83
N ALA A 889 35.76 28.56 -26.13
CA ALA A 889 36.21 29.84 -26.66
C ALA A 889 35.09 30.49 -27.46
N GLY A 890 34.87 31.78 -27.27
CA GLY A 890 33.86 32.52 -28.03
C GLY A 890 34.24 33.95 -28.33
N LEU A 891 33.58 34.49 -29.36
CA LEU A 891 33.70 35.85 -29.84
C LEU A 891 32.44 36.64 -29.47
N LEU A 892 32.58 37.72 -28.72
CA LEU A 892 31.46 38.62 -28.39
C LEU A 892 31.23 39.67 -29.49
N GLU A 893 30.14 40.42 -29.37
CA GLU A 893 29.67 41.40 -30.34
C GLU A 893 30.68 42.54 -30.58
N ASP A 894 31.57 42.82 -29.61
CA ASP A 894 32.64 43.83 -29.68
C ASP A 894 33.94 43.30 -30.33
N GLY A 895 33.95 42.03 -30.75
CA GLY A 895 35.13 41.36 -31.31
C GLY A 895 36.14 40.86 -30.27
N SER A 896 35.82 40.95 -28.97
CA SER A 896 36.67 40.41 -27.91
C SER A 896 36.53 38.89 -27.79
N VAL A 897 37.64 38.22 -27.46
CA VAL A 897 37.71 36.76 -27.34
C VAL A 897 37.79 36.35 -25.88
N TRP A 898 36.90 35.43 -25.52
CA TRP A 898 36.71 34.96 -24.14
C TRP A 898 36.84 33.46 -24.05
N LEU A 899 37.32 33.00 -22.91
CA LEU A 899 37.47 31.59 -22.57
C LEU A 899 36.72 31.25 -21.29
N LEU A 900 35.99 30.14 -21.33
CA LEU A 900 35.41 29.47 -20.17
C LEU A 900 36.20 28.18 -19.95
N LEU A 901 37.00 28.13 -18.88
CA LEU A 901 37.78 26.95 -18.54
C LEU A 901 37.00 26.07 -17.57
N SER A 902 36.64 24.87 -18.01
CA SER A 902 35.83 23.92 -17.25
C SER A 902 36.65 23.26 -16.15
N GLN A 903 36.06 23.09 -14.96
CA GLN A 903 36.67 22.44 -13.80
C GLN A 903 38.01 23.06 -13.36
N ALA A 904 38.12 24.38 -13.51
CA ALA A 904 39.28 25.18 -13.11
C ALA A 904 38.86 26.25 -12.09
N GLY A 905 39.63 26.38 -11.01
CA GLY A 905 39.47 27.45 -10.02
C GLY A 905 40.63 28.44 -10.03
N GLU A 906 40.56 29.46 -9.18
CA GLU A 906 41.65 30.45 -9.06
C GLU A 906 43.00 29.81 -8.67
N GLU A 907 42.98 28.71 -7.90
CA GLU A 907 44.19 27.98 -7.51
C GLU A 907 44.95 27.37 -8.71
N ASP A 908 44.26 27.11 -9.81
CA ASP A 908 44.81 26.52 -11.03
C ASP A 908 45.52 27.57 -11.91
N LEU A 909 45.31 28.87 -11.66
CA LEU A 909 45.89 29.98 -12.44
C LEU A 909 47.42 29.94 -12.48
N LYS A 910 48.05 29.49 -11.38
CA LYS A 910 49.51 29.32 -11.27
C LYS A 910 50.09 28.34 -12.30
N PHE A 911 49.26 27.44 -12.84
CA PHE A 911 49.63 26.51 -13.90
C PHE A 911 49.13 26.94 -15.28
N ILE A 912 48.01 27.66 -15.34
CA ILE A 912 47.34 28.06 -16.59
C ILE A 912 48.03 29.26 -17.25
N LEU A 913 48.29 30.35 -16.50
CA LEU A 913 48.86 31.58 -17.06
C LEU A 913 50.26 31.38 -17.65
N PRO A 914 51.22 30.69 -16.98
CA PRO A 914 52.55 30.45 -17.55
C PRO A 914 52.54 29.54 -18.79
N ARG A 915 51.47 28.76 -19.00
CA ARG A 915 51.29 27.94 -20.20
C ARG A 915 50.83 28.79 -21.39
N PHE A 916 49.97 29.78 -21.13
CA PHE A 916 49.48 30.70 -22.16
C PHE A 916 50.61 31.65 -22.61
N GLU A 917 51.38 32.18 -21.66
CA GLU A 917 52.53 33.05 -21.94
C GLU A 917 53.60 32.37 -22.78
N ARG A 918 53.92 31.08 -22.51
CA ARG A 918 54.85 30.26 -23.31
C ARG A 918 54.42 30.08 -24.77
N LEU A 919 53.13 30.25 -25.05
CA LEU A 919 52.54 30.14 -26.39
C LEU A 919 52.21 31.52 -26.99
N GLY A 920 52.67 32.60 -26.33
CA GLY A 920 52.50 33.97 -26.81
C GLY A 920 51.11 34.57 -26.60
N LEU A 921 50.31 34.01 -25.69
CA LEU A 921 48.97 34.48 -25.32
C LEU A 921 49.00 35.11 -23.92
N SER A 922 48.38 36.28 -23.79
CA SER A 922 48.10 36.91 -22.50
C SER A 922 46.61 36.79 -22.19
N ALA A 923 46.26 36.47 -20.95
CA ALA A 923 44.87 36.36 -20.50
C ALA A 923 44.70 36.94 -19.10
N GLN A 924 43.55 37.58 -18.87
CA GLN A 924 43.19 38.19 -17.58
C GLN A 924 41.91 37.55 -17.05
N VAL A 925 41.86 37.30 -15.74
CA VAL A 925 40.65 36.82 -15.07
C VAL A 925 39.69 37.99 -14.91
N THR A 926 38.56 37.93 -15.59
CA THR A 926 37.54 38.98 -15.55
C THR A 926 36.19 38.33 -15.85
N PRO A 927 35.10 38.77 -15.20
CA PRO A 927 33.77 38.30 -15.57
C PRO A 927 33.40 38.76 -16.99
N VAL A 928 32.70 37.90 -17.73
CA VAL A 928 32.16 38.23 -19.05
C VAL A 928 31.05 39.29 -18.90
N PRO A 929 31.10 40.42 -19.63
CA PRO A 929 30.13 41.52 -19.53
C PRO A 929 28.75 41.17 -20.10
N ASP A 930 27.72 41.79 -19.53
CA ASP A 930 26.33 41.59 -19.95
C ASP A 930 26.01 42.35 -21.27
N PRO A 931 24.97 41.94 -22.03
CA PRO A 931 24.72 42.48 -23.39
C PRO A 931 24.57 44.01 -23.47
N GLY A 932 24.16 44.66 -22.39
CA GLY A 932 23.96 46.11 -22.32
C GLY A 932 25.20 46.93 -21.93
N GLU A 933 26.32 46.28 -21.58
CA GLU A 933 27.53 46.95 -21.08
C GLU A 933 28.63 47.13 -22.15
N LEU A 934 28.42 46.60 -23.36
CA LEU A 934 29.38 46.68 -24.47
C LEU A 934 28.99 47.79 -25.47
N PRO A 935 29.95 48.61 -25.94
CA PRO A 935 29.68 49.56 -27.02
C PRO A 935 29.44 48.80 -28.33
N ALA A 936 28.42 49.21 -29.09
CA ALA A 936 28.09 48.61 -30.39
C ALA A 936 29.30 48.68 -31.35
N ALA A 937 29.71 47.53 -31.89
CA ALA A 937 30.80 47.47 -32.86
C ALA A 937 30.43 48.18 -34.17
N PRO A 938 31.41 48.75 -34.91
CA PRO A 938 31.16 49.35 -36.22
C PRO A 938 30.79 48.27 -37.23
N VAL A 939 29.64 48.44 -37.89
CA VAL A 939 29.17 47.60 -38.99
C VAL A 939 30.20 47.65 -40.13
N THR A 940 30.91 46.55 -40.37
CA THR A 940 31.67 46.34 -41.61
C THR A 940 30.79 45.60 -42.60
N ALA A 941 30.72 46.13 -43.82
CA ALA A 941 29.83 45.68 -44.87
C ALA A 941 30.22 44.29 -45.41
N GLY A 942 29.34 43.31 -45.22
CA GLY A 942 29.27 42.05 -45.98
C GLY A 942 28.14 42.11 -47.02
N PRO A 943 28.19 41.28 -48.08
CA PRO A 943 27.54 41.55 -49.36
C PRO A 943 26.01 41.44 -49.31
N ALA A 944 25.38 42.19 -50.23
CA ALA A 944 23.94 42.41 -50.33
C ALA A 944 23.10 41.12 -50.43
N PRO A 945 21.87 41.12 -49.88
CA PRO A 945 20.97 39.97 -49.95
C PRO A 945 20.42 39.83 -51.36
N GLU A 946 20.64 38.66 -51.97
CA GLU A 946 20.00 38.29 -53.22
C GLU A 946 18.53 37.92 -52.97
N LYS A 947 17.69 38.35 -53.91
CA LYS A 947 16.23 38.49 -53.81
C LYS A 947 15.50 37.20 -53.43
N ALA A 948 14.52 37.36 -52.54
CA ALA A 948 13.42 36.41 -52.37
C ALA A 948 12.67 36.20 -53.69
N ALA A 949 12.55 34.94 -54.11
CA ALA A 949 11.60 34.48 -55.11
C ALA A 949 10.47 33.69 -54.40
N PRO A 950 9.22 33.75 -54.91
CA PRO A 950 8.03 33.44 -54.12
C PRO A 950 7.68 31.95 -54.07
N GLU A 951 6.80 31.64 -53.12
CA GLU A 951 6.10 30.36 -52.94
C GLU A 951 5.55 29.78 -54.25
N ALA A 952 5.77 28.47 -54.45
CA ALA A 952 5.07 27.67 -55.44
C ALA A 952 4.55 26.36 -54.81
N ALA A 953 3.25 26.13 -55.00
CA ALA A 953 2.49 24.96 -54.57
C ALA A 953 3.02 23.62 -55.15
N PRO A 954 2.72 22.46 -54.54
CA PRO A 954 3.11 21.17 -55.10
C PRO A 954 2.11 20.71 -56.17
N SER A 955 2.59 20.63 -57.42
CA SER A 955 1.92 19.94 -58.53
C SER A 955 2.46 18.51 -58.68
N ALA A 956 1.56 17.63 -59.10
CA ALA A 956 1.73 16.20 -59.30
C ALA A 956 2.64 15.79 -60.48
N ALA A 957 3.10 14.54 -60.39
CA ALA A 957 3.45 13.55 -61.43
C ALA A 957 4.57 13.87 -62.43
N ALA A 958 5.65 13.05 -62.42
CA ALA A 958 5.89 12.03 -63.45
C ALA A 958 7.25 11.32 -63.27
N GLU A 959 7.18 9.99 -63.44
CA GLU A 959 8.11 9.09 -64.11
C GLU A 959 9.43 8.58 -63.47
N GLU A 960 9.47 7.24 -63.49
CA GLU A 960 10.52 6.29 -63.20
C GLU A 960 11.76 6.43 -64.09
N LYS A 961 12.95 6.16 -63.51
CA LYS A 961 13.85 5.08 -63.99
C LYS A 961 14.90 4.71 -62.92
N PRO A 962 15.43 3.48 -62.96
CA PRO A 962 15.79 2.72 -61.75
C PRO A 962 17.27 2.78 -61.40
N PRO A 963 17.64 2.37 -60.17
CA PRO A 963 18.96 1.83 -59.91
C PRO A 963 18.89 0.36 -59.48
N ARG A 964 19.50 -0.47 -60.33
CA ARG A 964 20.53 -1.49 -60.01
C ARG A 964 20.20 -2.55 -58.95
N THR A 965 19.94 -3.75 -59.48
CA THR A 965 20.15 -5.06 -58.87
C THR A 965 21.36 -5.16 -57.93
N PRO A 966 21.23 -5.75 -56.73
CA PRO A 966 22.34 -6.30 -55.98
C PRO A 966 22.64 -7.75 -56.42
N PRO A 967 23.91 -8.21 -56.33
CA PRO A 967 24.35 -9.48 -56.91
C PRO A 967 23.93 -10.69 -56.08
N ALA A 968 23.90 -11.81 -56.80
CA ALA A 968 23.57 -13.14 -56.33
C ALA A 968 24.49 -13.67 -55.22
N LYS A 969 23.86 -14.49 -54.38
CA LYS A 969 24.43 -15.33 -53.33
C LYS A 969 25.61 -16.18 -53.83
N THR A 970 26.70 -16.20 -53.07
CA THR A 970 27.65 -17.32 -53.03
C THR A 970 27.53 -18.08 -51.70
N PRO A 971 27.69 -19.41 -51.71
CA PRO A 971 27.25 -20.29 -50.63
C PRO A 971 28.30 -20.40 -49.52
N LYS A 972 27.89 -20.33 -48.26
CA LYS A 972 28.72 -20.80 -47.14
C LYS A 972 28.46 -22.29 -46.89
N ALA A 973 29.57 -23.01 -46.87
CA ALA A 973 29.75 -24.45 -46.66
C ALA A 973 29.21 -24.96 -45.30
N PRO A 974 29.04 -26.29 -45.15
CA PRO A 974 28.31 -26.87 -44.02
C PRO A 974 29.20 -26.95 -42.79
N VAL A 975 28.75 -26.39 -41.66
CA VAL A 975 29.40 -26.62 -40.38
C VAL A 975 28.81 -27.86 -39.73
N LYS A 976 29.72 -28.82 -39.53
CA LYS A 976 29.60 -30.12 -38.89
C LYS A 976 28.85 -30.06 -37.55
N LYS A 977 27.94 -31.03 -37.35
CA LYS A 977 27.60 -31.54 -36.02
C LYS A 977 28.87 -32.06 -35.33
N PRO A 978 29.12 -31.71 -34.06
CA PRO A 978 29.85 -32.58 -33.15
C PRO A 978 28.86 -33.39 -32.32
N ALA A 979 29.19 -34.67 -32.20
CA ALA A 979 28.53 -35.72 -31.43
C ALA A 979 28.40 -35.38 -29.92
N PRO A 980 27.47 -36.04 -29.19
CA PRO A 980 27.28 -35.80 -27.77
C PRO A 980 28.36 -36.53 -26.95
N PRO A 981 28.82 -35.93 -25.84
CA PRO A 981 29.26 -36.76 -24.72
C PRO A 981 28.88 -36.15 -23.36
N PRO A 982 29.00 -36.92 -22.25
CA PRO A 982 28.54 -38.27 -22.06
C PRO A 982 27.59 -38.36 -20.85
N ALA A 983 26.79 -39.43 -20.80
CA ALA A 983 26.07 -39.81 -19.60
C ALA A 983 27.07 -40.06 -18.45
N ARG A 984 27.10 -39.15 -17.47
CA ARG A 984 27.76 -39.39 -16.18
C ARG A 984 26.80 -39.13 -15.03
N ARG A 985 26.39 -40.28 -14.47
CA ARG A 985 26.21 -40.56 -13.04
C ARG A 985 25.25 -39.67 -12.23
N ARG A 986 24.06 -40.26 -12.05
CA ARG A 986 23.36 -40.37 -10.76
C ARG A 986 24.35 -40.35 -9.59
N ALA A 987 24.35 -39.28 -8.79
CA ALA A 987 24.70 -39.27 -7.36
C ALA A 987 24.63 -37.82 -6.83
N LYS A 988 23.42 -37.34 -6.51
CA LYS A 988 23.18 -36.23 -5.55
C LYS A 988 21.69 -36.14 -5.20
N ALA A 989 21.15 -37.26 -4.75
CA ALA A 989 19.89 -37.35 -4.02
C ALA A 989 20.08 -38.38 -2.89
N ALA A 990 21.08 -38.12 -2.05
CA ALA A 990 21.42 -38.91 -0.87
C ALA A 990 22.30 -38.06 0.06
N LYS A 991 21.80 -36.89 0.48
CA LYS A 991 22.46 -36.09 1.52
C LYS A 991 21.52 -35.29 2.42
N SER A 992 20.21 -35.54 2.37
CA SER A 992 19.24 -34.98 3.33
C SER A 992 18.49 -36.06 4.14
N ALA A 993 18.83 -37.34 3.97
CA ALA A 993 18.20 -38.44 4.70
C ALA A 993 19.07 -39.04 5.82
N SER A 994 20.37 -38.72 5.92
CA SER A 994 21.20 -39.20 7.05
C SER A 994 21.08 -38.31 8.29
N GLY A 995 20.81 -37.01 8.14
CA GLY A 995 20.66 -36.09 9.26
C GLY A 995 19.36 -36.27 10.07
N LEU A 996 18.36 -36.96 9.51
CA LEU A 996 17.08 -37.21 10.18
C LEU A 996 17.07 -38.54 10.95
N LEU A 997 17.93 -39.50 10.57
CA LEU A 997 18.14 -40.76 11.28
C LEU A 997 19.14 -40.62 12.44
N GLU A 998 20.14 -39.75 12.31
CA GLU A 998 21.08 -39.42 13.42
C GLU A 998 20.40 -38.64 14.56
N LEU A 999 19.37 -37.84 14.27
CA LEU A 999 18.61 -37.10 15.28
C LEU A 999 17.61 -37.99 16.04
N LEU A 1000 17.10 -39.04 15.38
CA LEU A 1000 16.17 -40.01 15.99
C LEU A 1000 16.88 -41.00 16.92
N ASP A 1001 18.14 -41.33 16.64
CA ASP A 1001 18.95 -42.22 17.49
C ASP A 1001 19.47 -41.49 18.76
N GLN A 1002 19.67 -40.17 18.69
CA GLN A 1002 20.02 -39.34 19.85
C GLN A 1002 18.84 -39.04 20.78
N LEU A 1003 17.59 -39.08 20.29
CA LEU A 1003 16.39 -38.80 21.09
C LEU A 1003 15.82 -40.02 21.82
N LEU A 1004 16.23 -41.25 21.48
CA LEU A 1004 15.72 -42.49 22.08
C LEU A 1004 16.76 -43.24 22.94
N GLY A 1005 17.99 -42.74 23.06
CA GLY A 1005 19.05 -43.36 23.86
C GLY A 1005 19.16 -42.85 25.30
N GLY A 1006 18.14 -43.08 26.14
CA GLY A 1006 18.02 -42.46 27.47
C GLY A 1006 17.45 -43.29 28.61
N ARG A 1007 17.92 -44.55 28.76
CA ARG A 1007 17.82 -45.46 29.93
C ARG A 1007 16.44 -45.96 30.42
N ARG A 1008 16.33 -47.29 30.34
CA ARG A 1008 15.46 -48.26 31.03
C ARG A 1008 14.02 -48.40 30.57
#